data_AF-A0A837JAQ2-F1
#
_entry.id   AF-A0A837JAQ2-F1
#
_cell.length_a   1.000
_cell.length_b   1.000
_cell.length_c   1.000
_cell.angle_alpha   90.00
_cell.angle_beta   90.00
_cell.angle_gamma   90.00
#
_symmetry.space_group_name_H-M   'P 1'
#
loop_
_entity.id
_entity.type
_entity.pdbx_description
1 polymer ?
#
loop_
_entity_poly.entity_id
_entity_poly.type
_entity_poly.pdbx_seq_one_letter_code
_entity_poly.pdbx_strand_id
1 'polypeptide(L)'
;MINKKISIFGIVQGVGFRPFIYNLAIKYDIKGWVKNDENGVEIEAYSTQENIENFINEIKSNPPVLAKITNIKIEKNNQIKEYKNFEIIQSSSSKDKTTIISPDIAICDDCIKDIDDIGNFRYNYSLTNCTNCGPRYSIIKTVPYDRANTSMNDFKLCKKCEDEYKNPLNRRYHAQPVACEDCGPNMALYNINNSILSYNIKAIEQTANLIKDGYIIGLKGIGGFHIVCDATNDKVVNKLREIKNRPNKPFAVMFNSISSIKQYTNINYQEEEILTSKEKPIVLVKKRLNTNLSSYIAPNISKLGCFIANCGIHHLLFKYLQNPIVATSANLKDEPIIRSKDEIIGKLGNIVDFVLDYNRDIVNSNDDSIIQNVENYKIKLRNARGYAPTHIKIEKDLKNKVLSLGANQKSTIALGFKNNFILSPYIGDLNSISSMEYFNRTINSFKNFYDFVPDTVVCDLHPKYESTKYAFKLLQDNPNIKLIQVQHHYAHILSVMAENGLEDEVLGFAFDGTGYGDDGNIWGGEVFIASRKEYKRINHIKYFRLLGGEMAIKEPKRVALSLLFDIFTLDEILALDSFVVKAFSKEEIKTLYTMWQKGLNAPFCSSIGRLFDAISSFANILHTQTFEGETGLLIEENYDNSIKDNYEYEIVDENIDITPMIRQIIEDKDKKVISSKFINTLVNIIIEISNKHKNLPVVFSGGVFQNKTLLELLIKKFKEQGRVFYFNIDVPTNDEGISIGQLYYQYQ
;
A
#
# COMPACT_ATOMS: atom_id res chain seq x y z
N MET A 1 -16.13 45.00 -17.41
CA MET A 1 -15.62 43.61 -17.36
C MET A 1 -14.20 43.63 -16.83
N ILE A 2 -13.73 42.53 -16.24
CA ILE A 2 -12.39 42.41 -15.65
C ILE A 2 -11.72 41.15 -16.16
N ASN A 3 -10.39 41.12 -16.17
CA ASN A 3 -9.63 39.88 -16.32
C ASN A 3 -9.08 39.43 -14.96
N LYS A 4 -9.24 38.14 -14.66
CA LYS A 4 -8.54 37.47 -13.56
C LYS A 4 -7.76 36.29 -14.10
N LYS A 5 -6.55 36.14 -13.59
CA LYS A 5 -5.75 34.94 -13.73
C LYS A 5 -5.99 34.06 -12.51
N ILE A 6 -6.41 32.83 -12.72
CA ILE A 6 -6.75 31.87 -11.67
C ILE A 6 -5.84 30.65 -11.83
N SER A 7 -5.04 30.36 -10.82
CA SER A 7 -4.15 29.19 -10.78
C SER A 7 -4.64 28.21 -9.72
N ILE A 8 -4.89 26.97 -10.13
CA ILE A 8 -5.47 25.93 -9.28
C ILE A 8 -4.44 24.82 -9.10
N PHE A 9 -4.17 24.47 -7.84
CA PHE A 9 -3.16 23.50 -7.44
C PHE A 9 -3.81 22.28 -6.80
N GLY A 10 -3.16 21.12 -6.90
CA GLY A 10 -3.63 19.86 -6.33
C GLY A 10 -3.65 18.71 -7.33
N ILE A 11 -4.48 17.70 -7.09
CA ILE A 11 -4.79 16.67 -8.08
C ILE A 11 -5.84 17.25 -9.03
N VAL A 12 -5.37 18.01 -10.03
CA VAL A 12 -6.21 18.75 -10.97
C VAL A 12 -5.92 18.42 -12.44
N GLN A 13 -4.94 17.54 -12.70
CA GLN A 13 -4.64 17.02 -14.02
C GLN A 13 -5.06 15.57 -14.17
N GLY A 14 -5.51 15.18 -15.37
CA GLY A 14 -6.01 13.83 -15.63
C GLY A 14 -7.35 13.50 -14.96
N VAL A 15 -7.99 14.46 -14.31
CA VAL A 15 -9.23 14.28 -13.53
C VAL A 15 -10.47 14.91 -14.18
N GLY A 16 -10.38 15.28 -15.46
CA GLY A 16 -11.49 15.97 -16.16
C GLY A 16 -11.63 17.45 -15.82
N PHE A 17 -10.61 18.08 -15.24
CA PHE A 17 -10.67 19.47 -14.78
C PHE A 17 -10.83 20.49 -15.91
N ARG A 18 -10.05 20.38 -17.01
CA ARG A 18 -10.17 21.30 -18.16
C ARG A 18 -11.59 21.26 -18.78
N PRO A 19 -12.20 20.08 -19.05
CA PRO A 19 -13.61 19.97 -19.42
C PRO A 19 -14.58 20.65 -18.47
N PHE A 20 -14.42 20.41 -17.16
CA PHE A 20 -15.26 21.01 -16.13
C PHE A 20 -15.20 22.54 -16.17
N ILE A 21 -13.98 23.10 -16.24
CA ILE A 21 -13.76 24.54 -16.34
C ILE A 21 -14.39 25.14 -17.59
N TYR A 22 -14.25 24.48 -18.74
CA TYR A 22 -14.86 24.94 -19.99
C TYR A 22 -16.39 25.01 -19.90
N ASN A 23 -17.04 23.95 -19.38
CA ASN A 23 -18.49 23.93 -19.22
C ASN A 23 -18.98 24.97 -18.20
N LEU A 24 -18.20 25.16 -17.13
CA LEU A 24 -18.48 26.18 -16.13
C LEU A 24 -18.33 27.60 -16.67
N ALA A 25 -17.34 27.82 -17.56
CA ALA A 25 -17.13 29.09 -18.22
C ALA A 25 -18.32 29.44 -19.11
N ILE A 26 -18.86 28.48 -19.87
CA ILE A 26 -20.08 28.67 -20.65
C ILE A 26 -21.27 29.01 -19.74
N LYS A 27 -21.45 28.27 -18.64
CA LYS A 27 -22.57 28.49 -17.70
C LYS A 27 -22.63 29.91 -17.15
N TYR A 28 -21.47 30.52 -16.90
CA TYR A 28 -21.35 31.86 -16.30
C TYR A 28 -20.92 32.96 -17.28
N ASP A 29 -20.98 32.72 -18.60
CA ASP A 29 -20.52 33.66 -19.63
C ASP A 29 -19.11 34.21 -19.35
N ILE A 30 -18.19 33.31 -19.01
CA ILE A 30 -16.75 33.59 -18.88
C ILE A 30 -16.08 33.38 -20.25
N LYS A 31 -15.28 34.35 -20.68
CA LYS A 31 -14.46 34.28 -21.89
C LYS A 31 -12.99 34.17 -21.49
N GLY A 32 -12.15 33.55 -22.31
CA GLY A 32 -10.74 33.33 -21.97
C GLY A 32 -10.26 31.94 -22.30
N TRP A 33 -9.50 31.31 -21.41
CA TRP A 33 -8.96 29.97 -21.68
C TRP A 33 -8.60 29.21 -20.42
N VAL A 34 -8.43 27.89 -20.57
CA VAL A 34 -7.86 26.98 -19.56
C VAL A 34 -6.77 26.11 -20.19
N LYS A 35 -5.69 25.86 -19.44
CA LYS A 35 -4.65 24.90 -19.82
C LYS A 35 -4.11 24.15 -18.60
N ASN A 36 -3.46 23.03 -18.88
CA ASN A 36 -2.55 22.42 -17.92
C ASN A 36 -1.17 23.06 -18.06
N ASP A 37 -0.49 23.24 -16.93
CA ASP A 37 0.92 23.60 -16.89
C ASP A 37 1.70 22.68 -15.94
N GLU A 38 2.95 22.97 -15.64
CA GLU A 38 3.77 22.19 -14.73
C GLU A 38 3.32 22.26 -13.25
N ASN A 39 2.51 23.25 -12.85
CA ASN A 39 2.07 23.46 -11.47
C ASN A 39 0.64 23.00 -11.17
N GLY A 40 -0.22 22.95 -12.18
CA GLY A 40 -1.62 22.53 -12.04
C GLY A 40 -2.46 22.94 -13.24
N VAL A 41 -3.51 23.72 -12.98
CA VAL A 41 -4.42 24.26 -14.00
C VAL A 41 -4.41 25.78 -13.94
N GLU A 42 -4.18 26.42 -15.08
CA GLU A 42 -4.18 27.87 -15.23
C GLU A 42 -5.37 28.31 -16.07
N ILE A 43 -6.07 29.35 -15.62
CA ILE A 43 -7.28 29.90 -16.25
C ILE A 43 -7.11 31.41 -16.38
N GLU A 44 -7.39 31.92 -17.58
CA GLU A 44 -7.66 33.35 -17.79
C GLU A 44 -9.17 33.53 -17.93
N ALA A 45 -9.76 34.37 -17.09
CA ALA A 45 -11.20 34.60 -17.02
C ALA A 45 -11.54 36.09 -17.23
N TYR A 46 -12.25 36.37 -18.32
CA TYR A 46 -12.78 37.68 -18.68
C TYR A 46 -14.31 37.68 -18.61
N SER A 47 -14.88 38.40 -17.64
CA SER A 47 -16.34 38.60 -17.52
C SER A 47 -16.65 39.76 -16.55
N THR A 48 -17.89 39.86 -16.08
CA THR A 48 -18.27 40.71 -14.94
C THR A 48 -17.65 40.19 -13.63
N GLN A 49 -17.53 41.05 -12.62
CA GLN A 49 -17.01 40.63 -11.31
C GLN A 49 -17.89 39.53 -10.70
N GLU A 50 -19.21 39.69 -10.78
CA GLU A 50 -20.21 38.74 -10.26
C GLU A 50 -20.07 37.36 -10.92
N ASN A 51 -19.98 37.30 -12.25
CA ASN A 51 -19.83 36.03 -12.97
C ASN A 51 -18.54 35.30 -12.58
N ILE A 52 -17.43 36.03 -12.46
CA ILE A 52 -16.15 35.44 -12.05
C ILE A 52 -16.19 34.93 -10.60
N GLU A 53 -16.86 35.65 -9.70
CA GLU A 53 -17.04 35.19 -8.32
C GLU A 53 -17.88 33.93 -8.24
N ASN A 54 -19.00 33.87 -8.97
CA ASN A 54 -19.85 32.68 -9.06
C ASN A 54 -19.10 31.49 -9.66
N PHE A 55 -18.34 31.71 -10.74
CA PHE A 55 -17.47 30.73 -11.37
C PHE A 55 -16.44 30.16 -10.38
N ILE A 56 -15.73 31.02 -9.63
CA ILE A 56 -14.75 30.57 -8.64
C ILE A 56 -15.41 29.81 -7.48
N ASN A 57 -16.59 30.24 -7.04
CA ASN A 57 -17.32 29.58 -5.96
C ASN A 57 -17.75 28.16 -6.38
N GLU A 58 -18.21 27.97 -7.62
CA GLU A 58 -18.59 26.64 -8.10
C GLU A 58 -17.39 25.72 -8.35
N ILE A 59 -16.22 26.27 -8.73
CA ILE A 59 -14.96 25.49 -8.76
C ILE A 59 -14.64 24.90 -7.38
N LYS A 60 -14.88 25.67 -6.31
CA LYS A 60 -14.61 25.25 -4.93
C LYS A 60 -15.63 24.26 -4.40
N SER A 61 -16.92 24.49 -4.68
CA SER A 61 -18.00 23.69 -4.11
C SER A 61 -18.25 22.38 -4.86
N ASN A 62 -18.04 22.37 -6.19
CA ASN A 62 -18.39 21.23 -7.05
C ASN A 62 -17.24 20.84 -8.00
N PRO A 63 -16.02 20.56 -7.51
CA PRO A 63 -14.93 20.11 -8.36
C PRO A 63 -15.23 18.72 -8.97
N PRO A 64 -14.53 18.32 -10.05
CA PRO A 64 -14.64 16.97 -10.61
C PRO A 64 -14.42 15.89 -9.54
N VAL A 65 -15.09 14.74 -9.67
CA VAL A 65 -15.10 13.64 -8.67
C VAL A 65 -13.71 13.12 -8.29
N LEU A 66 -12.74 13.20 -9.21
CA LEU A 66 -11.36 12.78 -8.97
C LEU A 66 -10.45 13.92 -8.52
N ALA A 67 -10.91 15.16 -8.61
CA ALA A 67 -10.09 16.31 -8.29
C ALA A 67 -9.98 16.52 -6.78
N LYS A 68 -8.77 16.89 -6.33
CA LYS A 68 -8.52 17.37 -4.98
C LYS A 68 -7.80 18.71 -5.08
N ILE A 69 -8.52 19.79 -4.84
CA ILE A 69 -7.96 21.15 -4.89
C ILE A 69 -7.27 21.44 -3.56
N THR A 70 -5.99 21.79 -3.61
CA THR A 70 -5.19 22.11 -2.42
C THR A 70 -4.99 23.61 -2.23
N ASN A 71 -5.09 24.40 -3.30
CA ASN A 71 -5.02 25.85 -3.27
C ASN A 71 -5.60 26.47 -4.56
N ILE A 72 -6.11 27.70 -4.46
CA ILE A 72 -6.52 28.52 -5.60
C ILE A 72 -5.92 29.92 -5.42
N LYS A 73 -5.04 30.32 -6.33
CA LYS A 73 -4.47 31.67 -6.37
C LYS A 73 -5.21 32.49 -7.42
N ILE A 74 -5.62 33.70 -7.05
CA ILE A 74 -6.36 34.61 -7.93
C ILE A 74 -5.57 35.91 -8.02
N GLU A 75 -5.17 36.27 -9.24
CA GLU A 75 -4.44 37.49 -9.53
C GLU A 75 -5.26 38.36 -10.47
N LYS A 76 -5.24 39.68 -10.22
CA LYS A 76 -5.86 40.64 -11.14
C LYS A 76 -4.90 40.84 -12.31
N ASN A 77 -5.38 40.63 -13.53
CA ASN A 77 -4.58 40.96 -14.70
C ASN A 77 -4.77 42.46 -15.01
N ASN A 78 -3.66 43.21 -15.03
CA ASN A 78 -3.69 44.65 -15.28
C ASN A 78 -3.93 45.00 -16.76
N GLN A 79 -3.75 44.03 -17.67
CA GLN A 79 -4.08 44.19 -19.07
C GLN A 79 -5.46 43.58 -19.35
N ILE A 80 -6.43 44.41 -19.72
CA ILE A 80 -7.75 43.94 -20.17
C ILE A 80 -7.58 43.39 -21.58
N LYS A 81 -7.50 42.06 -21.71
CA LYS A 81 -7.65 41.38 -23.00
C LYS A 81 -9.10 40.97 -23.18
N GLU A 82 -9.69 41.39 -24.29
CA GLU A 82 -11.02 40.93 -24.68
C GLU A 82 -10.92 39.59 -25.40
N TYR A 83 -11.61 38.59 -24.85
CA TYR A 83 -11.75 37.29 -25.47
C TYR A 83 -13.16 37.19 -26.08
N LYS A 84 -13.27 36.52 -27.22
CA LYS A 84 -14.57 36.27 -27.87
C LYS A 84 -15.27 35.05 -27.29
N ASN A 85 -14.50 33.99 -27.05
CA ASN A 85 -14.95 32.69 -26.55
C ASN A 85 -14.09 32.24 -25.37
N PHE A 86 -14.46 31.13 -24.75
CA PHE A 86 -13.61 30.39 -23.83
C PHE A 86 -13.04 29.16 -24.53
N GLU A 87 -11.74 28.88 -24.39
CA GLU A 87 -11.07 27.78 -25.11
C GLU A 87 -10.18 26.92 -24.18
N ILE A 88 -10.09 25.62 -24.45
CA ILE A 88 -9.03 24.78 -23.86
C ILE A 88 -7.83 24.86 -24.79
N ILE A 89 -6.75 25.49 -24.32
CA ILE A 89 -5.53 25.67 -25.11
C ILE A 89 -4.49 24.60 -24.79
N GLN A 90 -3.50 24.44 -25.68
CA GLN A 90 -2.44 23.45 -25.53
C GLN A 90 -1.60 23.73 -24.28
N SER A 91 -1.27 22.67 -23.56
CA SER A 91 -0.45 22.73 -22.35
C SER A 91 0.94 23.32 -22.65
N SER A 92 1.46 24.16 -21.76
CA SER A 92 2.84 24.66 -21.82
C SER A 92 3.73 23.84 -20.88
N SER A 93 4.99 23.59 -21.27
CA SER A 93 6.00 23.00 -20.38
C SER A 93 7.04 24.04 -19.99
N SER A 94 7.23 24.27 -18.70
CA SER A 94 8.40 24.96 -18.15
C SER A 94 9.20 24.06 -17.21
N LYS A 95 10.26 24.60 -16.58
CA LYS A 95 11.07 23.89 -15.57
C LYS A 95 10.36 23.95 -14.21
N ASP A 96 10.67 23.01 -13.32
CA ASP A 96 10.12 22.88 -11.95
C ASP A 96 8.65 22.40 -11.87
N LYS A 97 8.42 21.17 -12.34
CA LYS A 97 7.13 20.47 -12.24
C LYS A 97 6.72 20.20 -10.80
N THR A 98 5.52 20.65 -10.43
CA THR A 98 4.93 20.44 -9.09
C THR A 98 3.55 19.80 -9.12
N THR A 99 3.00 19.52 -10.31
CA THR A 99 1.70 18.85 -10.47
C THR A 99 1.70 17.46 -9.85
N ILE A 100 0.70 17.17 -9.01
CA ILE A 100 0.54 15.87 -8.36
C ILE A 100 -0.03 14.85 -9.35
N ILE A 101 0.61 13.68 -9.42
CA ILE A 101 0.16 12.57 -10.26
C ILE A 101 -1.10 11.93 -9.68
N SER A 102 -2.14 11.77 -10.51
CA SER A 102 -3.35 11.04 -10.11
C SER A 102 -3.10 9.54 -10.01
N PRO A 103 -3.66 8.84 -9.00
CA PRO A 103 -3.66 7.39 -8.96
C PRO A 103 -4.53 6.78 -10.06
N ASP A 104 -4.34 5.49 -10.33
CA ASP A 104 -5.22 4.70 -11.19
C ASP A 104 -6.58 4.47 -10.52
N ILE A 105 -7.67 4.72 -11.24
CA ILE A 105 -9.04 4.62 -10.71
C ILE A 105 -9.82 3.51 -11.41
N ALA A 106 -10.66 2.79 -10.68
CA ALA A 106 -11.49 1.73 -11.24
C ALA A 106 -12.48 2.29 -12.28
N ILE A 107 -12.89 1.44 -13.23
CA ILE A 107 -13.92 1.79 -14.22
C ILE A 107 -15.21 2.27 -13.53
N CYS A 108 -15.79 3.38 -14.02
CA CYS A 108 -17.05 3.91 -13.51
C CYS A 108 -18.27 3.24 -14.14
N ASP A 109 -19.40 3.28 -13.45
CA ASP A 109 -20.68 2.67 -13.90
C ASP A 109 -21.12 3.17 -15.28
N ASP A 110 -20.83 4.43 -15.55
CA ASP A 110 -21.09 5.09 -16.82
C ASP A 110 -20.35 4.43 -17.99
N CYS A 111 -19.08 4.07 -17.79
CA CYS A 111 -18.31 3.34 -18.79
C CYS A 111 -18.72 1.87 -18.86
N ILE A 112 -19.15 1.27 -17.74
CA ILE A 112 -19.73 -0.08 -17.73
C ILE A 112 -20.98 -0.13 -18.61
N LYS A 113 -21.89 0.85 -18.49
CA LYS A 113 -23.07 0.96 -19.36
C LYS A 113 -22.71 1.00 -20.85
N ASP A 114 -21.63 1.69 -21.24
CA ASP A 114 -21.17 1.69 -22.64
C ASP A 114 -20.66 0.32 -23.11
N ILE A 115 -20.03 -0.46 -22.22
CA ILE A 115 -19.59 -1.83 -22.56
C ILE A 115 -20.81 -2.73 -22.79
N ASP A 116 -21.89 -2.47 -22.06
CA ASP A 116 -23.09 -3.31 -22.04
C ASP A 116 -24.14 -2.90 -23.09
N ASP A 117 -24.06 -1.68 -23.61
CA ASP A 117 -24.99 -1.14 -24.61
C ASP A 117 -24.61 -1.56 -26.03
N ILE A 118 -25.42 -2.42 -26.65
CA ILE A 118 -25.27 -2.91 -28.03
C ILE A 118 -25.27 -1.76 -29.05
N GLY A 119 -25.97 -0.66 -28.77
CA GLY A 119 -26.01 0.53 -29.64
C GLY A 119 -24.74 1.38 -29.56
N ASN A 120 -23.90 1.18 -28.54
CA ASN A 120 -22.66 1.93 -28.36
C ASN A 120 -21.52 1.30 -29.17
N PHE A 121 -20.70 2.12 -29.83
CA PHE A 121 -19.54 1.63 -30.58
C PHE A 121 -18.40 1.11 -29.68
N ARG A 122 -18.54 1.20 -28.35
CA ARG A 122 -17.69 0.56 -27.35
C ARG A 122 -18.33 -0.69 -26.73
N TYR A 123 -19.42 -1.19 -27.28
CA TYR A 123 -19.99 -2.48 -26.89
C TYR A 123 -18.90 -3.56 -26.85
N ASN A 124 -18.76 -4.24 -25.70
CA ASN A 124 -17.73 -5.24 -25.43
C ASN A 124 -16.26 -4.77 -25.50
N TYR A 125 -15.99 -3.46 -25.55
CA TYR A 125 -14.62 -2.95 -25.51
C TYR A 125 -14.05 -2.96 -24.09
N SER A 126 -13.02 -3.78 -23.87
CA SER A 126 -12.49 -4.10 -22.53
C SER A 126 -11.61 -3.01 -21.88
N LEU A 127 -11.15 -2.04 -22.67
CA LEU A 127 -10.22 -0.99 -22.22
C LEU A 127 -10.86 0.40 -22.28
N THR A 128 -12.19 0.49 -22.21
CA THR A 128 -12.91 1.76 -22.17
C THR A 128 -12.62 2.54 -20.87
N ASN A 129 -12.60 3.87 -20.98
CA ASN A 129 -12.57 4.79 -19.85
C ASN A 129 -13.14 6.16 -20.25
N CYS A 130 -13.30 7.03 -19.25
CA CYS A 130 -13.61 8.45 -19.42
C CYS A 130 -12.65 9.31 -18.57
N THR A 131 -12.94 10.61 -18.42
CA THR A 131 -12.15 11.49 -17.55
C THR A 131 -12.20 11.10 -16.08
N ASN A 132 -13.26 10.40 -15.66
CA ASN A 132 -13.56 10.09 -14.26
C ASN A 132 -13.09 8.70 -13.82
N CYS A 133 -12.45 7.92 -14.69
CA CYS A 133 -12.01 6.56 -14.37
C CYS A 133 -10.81 6.10 -15.21
N GLY A 134 -10.32 4.91 -14.90
CA GLY A 134 -9.29 4.22 -15.66
C GLY A 134 -7.86 4.57 -15.25
N PRO A 135 -6.88 4.09 -16.04
CA PRO A 135 -5.46 4.22 -15.72
C PRO A 135 -4.97 5.66 -15.80
N ARG A 136 -4.02 6.00 -14.93
CA ARG A 136 -3.34 7.30 -14.82
C ARG A 136 -1.86 7.05 -14.54
N TYR A 137 -1.49 6.81 -13.28
CA TYR A 137 -0.13 6.51 -12.86
C TYR A 137 0.49 5.37 -13.67
N SER A 138 -0.27 4.29 -13.93
CA SER A 138 0.30 3.13 -14.62
C SER A 138 0.70 3.37 -16.08
N ILE A 139 0.21 4.44 -16.70
CA ILE A 139 0.43 4.74 -18.12
C ILE A 139 1.21 6.04 -18.37
N ILE A 140 1.40 6.89 -17.35
CA ILE A 140 2.06 8.18 -17.52
C ILE A 140 3.58 8.01 -17.64
N LYS A 141 4.18 8.66 -18.65
CA LYS A 141 5.63 8.72 -18.86
C LYS A 141 6.22 9.98 -18.21
N THR A 142 5.54 11.11 -18.30
CA THR A 142 5.88 12.38 -17.63
C THR A 142 4.69 13.34 -17.62
N VAL A 143 4.80 14.49 -16.95
CA VAL A 143 3.81 15.58 -16.98
C VAL A 143 4.30 16.74 -17.89
N PRO A 144 3.41 17.58 -18.45
CA PRO A 144 1.94 17.63 -18.28
C PRO A 144 1.18 16.37 -18.73
N TYR A 145 0.07 16.04 -18.05
CA TYR A 145 -0.74 14.85 -18.37
C TYR A 145 -1.53 15.04 -19.67
N ASP A 146 -0.89 14.63 -20.77
CA ASP A 146 -1.45 14.60 -22.11
C ASP A 146 -1.12 13.27 -22.81
N ARG A 147 -1.94 12.86 -23.79
CA ARG A 147 -1.86 11.55 -24.46
C ARG A 147 -0.46 11.23 -24.96
N ALA A 148 0.25 12.22 -25.51
CA ALA A 148 1.62 12.08 -26.02
C ALA A 148 2.63 11.65 -24.94
N ASN A 149 2.38 12.03 -23.68
CA ASN A 149 3.22 11.69 -22.53
C ASN A 149 2.73 10.43 -21.80
N THR A 150 1.99 9.55 -22.49
CA THR A 150 1.50 8.29 -21.92
C THR A 150 1.81 7.11 -22.84
N SER A 151 1.55 5.87 -22.40
CA SER A 151 1.55 4.70 -23.28
C SER A 151 0.41 4.68 -24.31
N MET A 152 -0.46 5.70 -24.32
CA MET A 152 -1.51 5.87 -25.35
C MET A 152 -1.04 6.67 -26.57
N ASN A 153 0.20 7.20 -26.55
CA ASN A 153 0.78 7.98 -27.64
C ASN A 153 0.73 7.25 -29.00
N ASP A 154 0.97 5.95 -28.99
CA ASP A 154 1.14 5.15 -30.20
C ASP A 154 -0.21 4.76 -30.83
N PHE A 155 -1.32 5.06 -30.14
CA PHE A 155 -2.69 4.79 -30.57
C PHE A 155 -3.35 6.06 -31.11
N LYS A 156 -3.41 6.22 -32.43
CA LYS A 156 -4.04 7.38 -33.07
C LYS A 156 -5.57 7.26 -33.00
N LEU A 157 -6.26 8.31 -32.55
CA LEU A 157 -7.73 8.29 -32.41
C LEU A 157 -8.42 8.11 -33.77
N CYS A 158 -9.41 7.22 -33.83
CA CYS A 158 -10.36 7.17 -34.94
C CYS A 158 -11.32 8.36 -34.87
N LYS A 159 -12.04 8.62 -35.98
CA LYS A 159 -12.96 9.76 -36.11
C LYS A 159 -13.99 9.85 -34.97
N LYS A 160 -14.63 8.73 -34.61
CA LYS A 160 -15.64 8.68 -33.53
C LYS A 160 -15.05 9.08 -32.17
N CYS A 161 -13.87 8.55 -31.82
CA CYS A 161 -13.20 8.90 -30.57
C CYS A 161 -12.68 10.34 -30.58
N GLU A 162 -12.22 10.84 -31.74
CA GLU A 162 -11.77 12.22 -31.89
C GLU A 162 -12.93 13.21 -31.73
N ASP A 163 -14.10 12.90 -32.28
CA ASP A 163 -15.31 13.72 -32.15
C ASP A 163 -15.75 13.82 -30.67
N GLU A 164 -15.73 12.72 -29.91
CA GLU A 164 -15.97 12.78 -28.46
C GLU A 164 -14.86 13.50 -27.70
N TYR A 165 -13.59 13.31 -28.08
CA TYR A 165 -12.44 13.95 -27.44
C TYR A 165 -12.47 15.48 -27.60
N LYS A 166 -13.03 15.98 -28.70
CA LYS A 166 -13.17 17.41 -29.03
C LYS A 166 -14.52 18.01 -28.61
N ASN A 167 -15.54 17.20 -28.34
CA ASN A 167 -16.87 17.68 -27.97
C ASN A 167 -16.97 18.01 -26.47
N PRO A 168 -17.14 19.29 -26.07
CA PRO A 168 -17.17 19.68 -24.66
C PRO A 168 -18.34 19.15 -23.84
N LEU A 169 -19.45 18.80 -24.51
CA LEU A 169 -20.63 18.22 -23.88
C LEU A 169 -20.48 16.71 -23.66
N ASN A 170 -19.43 16.09 -24.20
CA ASN A 170 -19.17 14.67 -24.01
C ASN A 170 -18.30 14.43 -22.77
N ARG A 171 -18.64 13.43 -21.96
CA ARG A 171 -17.86 13.03 -20.77
C ARG A 171 -16.42 12.55 -21.07
N ARG A 172 -16.08 12.33 -22.35
CA ARG A 172 -14.75 11.97 -22.84
C ARG A 172 -13.99 13.16 -23.43
N TYR A 173 -14.53 14.37 -23.32
CA TYR A 173 -13.82 15.58 -23.69
C TYR A 173 -12.45 15.63 -22.99
N HIS A 174 -11.36 15.73 -23.75
CA HIS A 174 -9.98 15.67 -23.25
C HIS A 174 -9.64 14.45 -22.36
N ALA A 175 -10.36 13.32 -22.48
CA ALA A 175 -9.97 12.07 -21.84
C ALA A 175 -8.73 11.50 -22.53
N GLN A 176 -7.54 11.75 -21.98
CA GLN A 176 -6.26 11.37 -22.59
C GLN A 176 -6.15 9.89 -22.97
N PRO A 177 -6.66 8.93 -22.17
CA PRO A 177 -6.61 7.51 -22.54
C PRO A 177 -7.79 7.02 -23.37
N VAL A 178 -8.67 7.90 -23.88
CA VAL A 178 -9.84 7.46 -24.65
C VAL A 178 -9.44 6.60 -25.86
N ALA A 179 -10.20 5.54 -26.09
CA ALA A 179 -10.04 4.62 -27.21
C ALA A 179 -11.34 3.82 -27.45
N CYS A 180 -11.35 3.03 -28.54
CA CYS A 180 -12.32 1.98 -28.86
C CYS A 180 -11.62 0.84 -29.60
N GLU A 181 -12.34 -0.20 -30.00
CA GLU A 181 -11.79 -1.34 -30.77
C GLU A 181 -11.09 -0.91 -32.09
N ASP A 182 -11.52 0.18 -32.73
CA ASP A 182 -10.93 0.64 -34.01
C ASP A 182 -9.55 1.30 -33.87
N CYS A 183 -9.27 1.93 -32.72
CA CYS A 183 -8.10 2.81 -32.55
C CYS A 183 -7.26 2.51 -31.31
N GLY A 184 -7.78 1.67 -30.42
CA GLY A 184 -7.21 1.39 -29.12
C GLY A 184 -6.33 0.16 -29.09
N PRO A 185 -5.91 -0.23 -27.87
CA PRO A 185 -5.22 -1.48 -27.67
C PRO A 185 -6.17 -2.67 -27.87
N ASN A 186 -5.63 -3.76 -28.41
CA ASN A 186 -6.34 -5.00 -28.69
C ASN A 186 -5.99 -6.07 -27.65
N MET A 187 -6.98 -6.88 -27.28
CA MET A 187 -6.77 -8.03 -26.39
C MET A 187 -6.38 -9.26 -27.21
N ALA A 188 -5.51 -10.09 -26.66
CA ALA A 188 -5.19 -11.39 -27.23
C ALA A 188 -4.95 -12.43 -26.13
N LEU A 189 -5.43 -13.66 -26.39
CA LEU A 189 -5.15 -14.83 -25.56
C LEU A 189 -4.03 -15.63 -26.19
N TYR A 190 -3.01 -15.95 -25.39
CA TYR A 190 -1.83 -16.70 -25.80
C TYR A 190 -1.76 -18.04 -25.05
N ASN A 191 -1.25 -19.07 -25.73
CA ASN A 191 -0.73 -20.24 -25.04
C ASN A 191 0.71 -20.00 -24.56
N ILE A 192 1.28 -20.96 -23.82
CA ILE A 192 2.64 -20.82 -23.29
C ILE A 192 3.75 -20.87 -24.35
N ASN A 193 3.44 -21.39 -25.54
CA ASN A 193 4.35 -21.34 -26.69
C ASN A 193 4.29 -20.00 -27.44
N ASN A 194 3.68 -18.98 -26.84
CA ASN A 194 3.51 -17.64 -27.39
C ASN A 194 2.67 -17.56 -28.66
N SER A 195 1.86 -18.58 -28.95
CA SER A 195 0.90 -18.57 -30.07
C SER A 195 -0.42 -17.93 -29.65
N ILE A 196 -0.96 -17.08 -30.51
CA ILE A 196 -2.26 -16.43 -30.29
C ILE A 196 -3.39 -17.42 -30.61
N LEU A 197 -4.34 -17.53 -29.68
CA LEU A 197 -5.51 -18.40 -29.81
C LEU A 197 -6.75 -17.62 -30.27
N SER A 198 -6.92 -16.41 -29.75
CA SER A 198 -8.08 -15.56 -30.04
C SER A 198 -7.81 -14.10 -29.69
N TYR A 199 -8.68 -13.22 -30.18
CA TYR A 199 -8.58 -11.76 -30.02
C TYR A 199 -9.85 -11.16 -29.40
N ASN A 200 -9.70 -9.99 -28.79
CA ASN A 200 -10.77 -9.12 -28.30
C ASN A 200 -11.79 -9.86 -27.42
N ILE A 201 -13.09 -9.69 -27.64
CA ILE A 201 -14.13 -10.32 -26.80
C ILE A 201 -14.04 -11.85 -26.79
N LYS A 202 -13.66 -12.48 -27.92
CA LYS A 202 -13.49 -13.94 -27.99
C LYS A 202 -12.34 -14.42 -27.11
N ALA A 203 -11.28 -13.62 -26.96
CA ALA A 203 -10.19 -13.92 -26.04
C ALA A 203 -10.67 -13.93 -24.58
N ILE A 204 -11.53 -12.98 -24.21
CA ILE A 204 -12.09 -12.90 -22.85
C ILE A 204 -13.07 -14.05 -22.59
N GLU A 205 -13.95 -14.36 -23.54
CA GLU A 205 -14.88 -15.49 -23.46
C GLU A 205 -14.14 -16.83 -23.32
N GLN A 206 -13.14 -17.07 -24.18
CA GLN A 206 -12.32 -18.27 -24.11
C GLN A 206 -11.55 -18.35 -22.78
N THR A 207 -11.04 -17.23 -22.28
CA THR A 207 -10.38 -17.16 -20.97
C THR A 207 -11.33 -17.56 -19.84
N ALA A 208 -12.57 -17.07 -19.85
CA ALA A 208 -13.58 -17.44 -18.86
C ALA A 208 -13.85 -18.96 -18.87
N ASN A 209 -13.95 -19.57 -20.04
CA ASN A 209 -14.16 -21.02 -20.16
C ASN A 209 -12.94 -21.81 -19.67
N LEU A 210 -11.71 -21.39 -20.02
CA LEU A 210 -10.49 -22.02 -19.52
C LEU A 210 -10.39 -21.97 -17.98
N ILE A 211 -10.80 -20.87 -17.35
CA ILE A 211 -10.83 -20.79 -15.88
C ILE A 211 -11.83 -21.80 -15.30
N LYS A 212 -13.02 -21.96 -15.90
CA LYS A 212 -14.02 -22.97 -15.47
C LYS A 212 -13.49 -24.39 -15.63
N ASP A 213 -12.73 -24.65 -16.70
CA ASP A 213 -12.10 -25.93 -16.98
C ASP A 213 -10.93 -26.23 -16.03
N GLY A 214 -10.57 -25.29 -15.14
CA GLY A 214 -9.58 -25.46 -14.09
C GLY A 214 -8.16 -25.06 -14.48
N TYR A 215 -7.98 -24.28 -15.54
CA TYR A 215 -6.68 -23.74 -15.92
C TYR A 215 -6.31 -22.49 -15.13
N ILE A 216 -5.00 -22.24 -15.00
CA ILE A 216 -4.41 -21.08 -14.36
C ILE A 216 -3.98 -20.08 -15.44
N ILE A 217 -4.44 -18.83 -15.35
CA ILE A 217 -4.25 -17.82 -16.39
C ILE A 217 -3.42 -16.66 -15.87
N GLY A 218 -2.42 -16.22 -16.64
CA GLY A 218 -1.79 -14.90 -16.47
C GLY A 218 -2.68 -13.82 -17.11
N LEU A 219 -3.34 -12.98 -16.31
CA LEU A 219 -4.24 -11.93 -16.79
C LEU A 219 -3.61 -10.56 -16.61
N LYS A 220 -3.45 -9.78 -17.68
CA LYS A 220 -2.95 -8.40 -17.57
C LYS A 220 -4.02 -7.46 -17.01
N GLY A 221 -3.74 -6.91 -15.83
CA GLY A 221 -4.54 -5.87 -15.19
C GLY A 221 -4.10 -4.46 -15.59
N ILE A 222 -4.42 -3.47 -14.74
CA ILE A 222 -4.05 -2.06 -14.97
C ILE A 222 -2.58 -1.77 -14.63
N GLY A 223 -2.10 -2.31 -13.51
CA GLY A 223 -0.77 -2.04 -12.95
C GLY A 223 0.23 -3.19 -13.07
N GLY A 224 -0.21 -4.36 -13.57
CA GLY A 224 0.63 -5.52 -13.81
C GLY A 224 -0.22 -6.76 -14.08
N PHE A 225 0.42 -7.92 -14.17
CA PHE A 225 -0.28 -9.19 -14.33
C PHE A 225 -0.76 -9.79 -13.01
N HIS A 226 -1.94 -10.39 -13.05
CA HIS A 226 -2.44 -11.30 -12.02
C HIS A 226 -2.30 -12.75 -12.49
N ILE A 227 -2.12 -13.67 -11.55
CA ILE A 227 -2.38 -15.09 -11.77
C ILE A 227 -3.80 -15.37 -11.27
N VAL A 228 -4.60 -15.95 -12.16
CA VAL A 228 -6.04 -16.11 -11.99
C VAL A 228 -6.44 -17.57 -12.12
N CYS A 229 -7.30 -18.05 -11.23
CA CYS A 229 -7.95 -19.36 -11.32
C CYS A 229 -9.29 -19.35 -10.59
N ASP A 230 -10.12 -20.37 -10.80
CA ASP A 230 -11.41 -20.51 -10.09
C ASP A 230 -11.17 -20.67 -8.59
N ALA A 231 -11.77 -19.79 -7.78
CA ALA A 231 -11.65 -19.81 -6.32
C ALA A 231 -12.44 -20.94 -5.65
N THR A 232 -13.39 -21.56 -6.36
CA THR A 232 -14.23 -22.65 -5.85
C THR A 232 -13.61 -24.04 -6.10
N ASN A 233 -12.52 -24.11 -6.86
CA ASN A 233 -11.88 -25.36 -7.23
C ASN A 233 -10.65 -25.67 -6.36
N ASP A 234 -10.84 -26.53 -5.36
CA ASP A 234 -9.77 -26.95 -4.43
C ASP A 234 -8.51 -27.46 -5.12
N LYS A 235 -8.65 -28.27 -6.18
CA LYS A 235 -7.49 -28.86 -6.88
C LYS A 235 -6.62 -27.78 -7.51
N VAL A 236 -7.25 -26.78 -8.12
CA VAL A 236 -6.54 -25.73 -8.85
C VAL A 236 -5.93 -24.72 -7.89
N VAL A 237 -6.64 -24.35 -6.82
CA VAL A 237 -6.09 -23.46 -5.77
C VAL A 237 -4.92 -24.13 -5.06
N ASN A 238 -5.00 -25.43 -4.76
CA ASN A 238 -3.87 -26.16 -4.17
C ASN A 238 -2.68 -26.28 -5.14
N LYS A 239 -2.93 -26.60 -6.43
CA LYS A 239 -1.90 -26.58 -7.49
C LYS A 239 -1.20 -25.22 -7.54
N LEU A 240 -1.95 -24.12 -7.50
CA LEU A 240 -1.38 -22.77 -7.48
C LEU A 240 -0.47 -22.54 -6.26
N ARG A 241 -0.83 -23.03 -5.07
CA ARG A 241 0.01 -22.92 -3.85
C ARG A 241 1.32 -23.67 -3.95
N GLU A 242 1.26 -24.93 -4.40
CA GLU A 242 2.42 -25.79 -4.56
C GLU A 242 3.43 -25.13 -5.51
N ILE A 243 2.95 -24.64 -6.65
CA ILE A 243 3.82 -24.01 -7.65
C ILE A 243 4.36 -22.64 -7.18
N LYS A 244 3.55 -21.86 -6.45
CA LYS A 244 3.98 -20.56 -5.87
C LYS A 244 4.88 -20.69 -4.64
N ASN A 245 5.11 -21.90 -4.14
CA ASN A 245 5.76 -22.16 -2.85
C ASN A 245 5.17 -21.27 -1.73
N ARG A 246 3.83 -21.20 -1.69
CA ARG A 246 3.07 -20.32 -0.81
C ARG A 246 2.04 -21.17 -0.05
N PRO A 247 2.45 -21.94 0.98
CA PRO A 247 1.57 -22.90 1.63
C PRO A 247 0.42 -22.22 2.39
N ASN A 248 0.69 -21.19 3.20
CA ASN A 248 -0.34 -20.61 4.08
C ASN A 248 -0.73 -19.16 3.75
N LYS A 249 0.16 -18.38 3.11
CA LYS A 249 -0.12 -16.94 2.88
C LYS A 249 -1.43 -16.77 2.07
N PRO A 250 -2.42 -16.03 2.57
CA PRO A 250 -3.75 -15.95 1.95
C PRO A 250 -3.72 -15.40 0.53
N PHE A 251 -4.60 -15.89 -0.34
CA PHE A 251 -4.84 -15.28 -1.66
C PHE A 251 -5.97 -14.26 -1.61
N ALA A 252 -5.89 -13.25 -2.48
CA ALA A 252 -7.00 -12.34 -2.71
C ALA A 252 -7.99 -12.95 -3.69
N VAL A 253 -9.28 -12.68 -3.47
CA VAL A 253 -10.39 -13.19 -4.28
C VAL A 253 -11.15 -12.02 -4.89
N MET A 254 -11.31 -12.06 -6.20
CA MET A 254 -12.08 -11.09 -6.96
C MET A 254 -13.49 -11.61 -7.20
N PHE A 255 -14.47 -10.72 -7.01
CA PHE A 255 -15.89 -10.99 -7.21
C PHE A 255 -16.48 -10.05 -8.26
N ASN A 256 -17.60 -10.47 -8.86
CA ASN A 256 -18.31 -9.65 -9.86
C ASN A 256 -19.01 -8.42 -9.25
N SER A 257 -19.43 -8.50 -7.98
CA SER A 257 -20.30 -7.51 -7.35
C SER A 257 -20.25 -7.61 -5.83
N ILE A 258 -20.72 -6.55 -5.17
CA ILE A 258 -20.88 -6.52 -3.72
C ILE A 258 -21.88 -7.59 -3.22
N SER A 259 -22.94 -7.83 -3.99
CA SER A 259 -23.93 -8.87 -3.69
C SER A 259 -23.31 -10.26 -3.65
N SER A 260 -22.39 -10.55 -4.57
CA SER A 260 -21.62 -11.80 -4.54
C SER A 260 -20.74 -11.87 -3.29
N ILE A 261 -19.97 -10.83 -2.96
CA ILE A 261 -19.13 -10.79 -1.74
C ILE A 261 -19.95 -11.12 -0.48
N LYS A 262 -21.13 -10.52 -0.33
CA LYS A 262 -22.04 -10.73 0.82
C LYS A 262 -22.52 -12.18 0.97
N GLN A 263 -22.52 -12.98 -0.10
CA GLN A 263 -22.83 -14.41 -0.01
C GLN A 263 -21.73 -15.20 0.69
N TYR A 264 -20.47 -14.76 0.53
CA TYR A 264 -19.27 -15.46 1.01
C TYR A 264 -18.68 -14.90 2.31
N THR A 265 -19.10 -13.71 2.72
CA THR A 265 -18.45 -12.94 3.79
C THR A 265 -19.47 -12.23 4.67
N ASN A 266 -19.01 -11.86 5.87
CA ASN A 266 -19.75 -11.01 6.80
C ASN A 266 -19.08 -9.64 6.79
N ILE A 267 -19.57 -8.76 5.91
CA ILE A 267 -19.08 -7.38 5.79
C ILE A 267 -19.96 -6.40 6.57
N ASN A 268 -19.33 -5.39 7.15
CA ASN A 268 -20.03 -4.24 7.71
C ASN A 268 -20.20 -3.11 6.65
N TYR A 269 -20.91 -2.05 7.02
CA TYR A 269 -21.18 -0.91 6.13
C TYR A 269 -19.91 -0.20 5.63
N GLN A 270 -18.92 0.01 6.50
CA GLN A 270 -17.67 0.68 6.13
C GLN A 270 -16.83 -0.16 5.16
N GLU A 271 -16.77 -1.48 5.38
CA GLU A 271 -16.11 -2.42 4.49
C GLU A 271 -16.78 -2.44 3.10
N GLU A 272 -18.11 -2.40 3.05
CA GLU A 272 -18.88 -2.27 1.81
C GLU A 272 -18.58 -0.95 1.09
N GLU A 273 -18.54 0.17 1.81
CA GLU A 273 -18.18 1.49 1.27
C GLU A 273 -16.78 1.48 0.64
N ILE A 274 -15.80 0.84 1.30
CA ILE A 274 -14.43 0.71 0.77
C ILE A 274 -14.41 -0.18 -0.48
N LEU A 275 -15.10 -1.32 -0.47
CA LEU A 275 -15.17 -2.25 -1.61
C LEU A 275 -15.79 -1.63 -2.86
N THR A 276 -16.80 -0.76 -2.67
CA THR A 276 -17.56 -0.10 -3.74
C THR A 276 -17.01 1.28 -4.09
N SER A 277 -15.97 1.74 -3.39
CA SER A 277 -15.26 2.98 -3.69
C SER A 277 -14.72 3.01 -5.13
N LYS A 278 -14.39 4.19 -5.63
CA LYS A 278 -13.75 4.36 -6.94
C LYS A 278 -12.36 3.72 -7.03
N GLU A 279 -11.72 3.50 -5.88
CA GLU A 279 -10.41 2.85 -5.79
C GLU A 279 -10.52 1.32 -5.91
N LYS A 280 -11.62 0.71 -5.44
CA LYS A 280 -11.88 -0.75 -5.39
C LYS A 280 -10.65 -1.55 -4.92
N PRO A 281 -10.10 -1.32 -3.71
CA PRO A 281 -8.93 -2.04 -3.22
C PRO A 281 -9.28 -3.45 -2.76
N ILE A 282 -8.27 -4.22 -2.35
CA ILE A 282 -8.45 -5.45 -1.57
C ILE A 282 -8.80 -5.07 -0.14
N VAL A 283 -9.93 -5.56 0.37
CA VAL A 283 -10.39 -5.33 1.73
C VAL A 283 -10.36 -6.64 2.50
N LEU A 284 -9.75 -6.63 3.68
CA LEU A 284 -9.73 -7.78 4.58
C LEU A 284 -11.06 -7.87 5.34
N VAL A 285 -11.83 -8.92 5.07
CA VAL A 285 -13.18 -9.12 5.64
C VAL A 285 -13.33 -10.50 6.26
N LYS A 286 -14.29 -10.69 7.17
CA LYS A 286 -14.54 -11.99 7.79
C LYS A 286 -15.27 -12.91 6.82
N LYS A 287 -14.73 -14.10 6.56
CA LYS A 287 -15.37 -15.13 5.72
C LYS A 287 -16.56 -15.77 6.44
N ARG A 288 -17.58 -16.16 5.70
CA ARG A 288 -18.66 -17.02 6.20
C ARG A 288 -18.19 -18.46 6.27
N LEU A 289 -18.74 -19.22 7.21
CA LEU A 289 -18.56 -20.66 7.25
C LEU A 289 -19.44 -21.32 6.17
N ASN A 290 -19.07 -22.52 5.73
CA ASN A 290 -19.85 -23.35 4.80
C ASN A 290 -20.16 -22.67 3.45
N THR A 291 -19.15 -22.07 2.84
CA THR A 291 -19.24 -21.59 1.46
C THR A 291 -18.59 -22.59 0.50
N ASN A 292 -18.83 -22.46 -0.81
CA ASN A 292 -18.15 -23.28 -1.82
C ASN A 292 -16.75 -22.73 -2.21
N LEU A 293 -16.25 -21.68 -1.53
CA LEU A 293 -14.88 -21.22 -1.74
C LEU A 293 -13.90 -22.27 -1.21
N SER A 294 -12.82 -22.45 -1.95
CA SER A 294 -11.76 -23.36 -1.55
C SER A 294 -11.19 -22.98 -0.19
N SER A 295 -11.10 -23.97 0.70
CA SER A 295 -10.46 -23.82 2.01
C SER A 295 -8.97 -23.44 1.89
N TYR A 296 -8.35 -23.80 0.76
CA TYR A 296 -6.98 -23.44 0.44
C TYR A 296 -6.81 -21.95 0.12
N ILE A 297 -7.84 -21.12 -0.04
CA ILE A 297 -7.61 -19.68 -0.31
C ILE A 297 -6.95 -18.98 0.89
N ALA A 298 -7.41 -19.30 2.10
CA ALA A 298 -6.95 -18.71 3.34
C ALA A 298 -6.94 -19.79 4.45
N PRO A 299 -5.94 -20.69 4.45
CA PRO A 299 -5.84 -21.76 5.44
C PRO A 299 -5.71 -21.20 6.86
N ASN A 300 -6.38 -21.84 7.81
CA ASN A 300 -6.26 -21.56 9.25
C ASN A 300 -6.62 -20.14 9.73
N ILE A 301 -7.17 -19.28 8.86
CA ILE A 301 -7.61 -17.93 9.23
C ILE A 301 -9.05 -17.67 8.79
N SER A 302 -9.78 -16.84 9.53
CA SER A 302 -11.16 -16.44 9.22
C SER A 302 -11.26 -15.21 8.32
N LYS A 303 -10.15 -14.52 8.04
CA LYS A 303 -10.13 -13.36 7.14
C LYS A 303 -9.92 -13.76 5.69
N LEU A 304 -10.56 -13.03 4.78
CA LEU A 304 -10.44 -13.15 3.34
C LEU A 304 -10.11 -11.77 2.75
N GLY A 305 -9.15 -11.69 1.83
CA GLY A 305 -8.92 -10.49 1.04
C GLY A 305 -9.85 -10.46 -0.15
N CYS A 306 -10.84 -9.55 -0.15
CA CYS A 306 -11.86 -9.45 -1.19
C CYS A 306 -11.74 -8.16 -1.99
N PHE A 307 -12.03 -8.20 -3.28
CA PHE A 307 -12.19 -7.00 -4.10
C PHE A 307 -13.15 -7.24 -5.27
N ILE A 308 -13.61 -6.14 -5.86
CA ILE A 308 -14.60 -6.16 -6.95
C ILE A 308 -13.88 -5.91 -8.28
N ALA A 309 -14.41 -6.51 -9.35
CA ALA A 309 -14.05 -6.18 -10.73
C ALA A 309 -13.85 -4.66 -10.93
N ASN A 310 -12.60 -4.27 -11.21
CA ASN A 310 -12.17 -2.88 -11.20
C ASN A 310 -11.82 -2.30 -12.58
N CYS A 311 -11.88 -3.09 -13.65
CA CYS A 311 -11.64 -2.64 -15.01
C CYS A 311 -12.59 -3.33 -16.01
N GLY A 312 -12.66 -2.85 -17.24
CA GLY A 312 -13.55 -3.41 -18.27
C GLY A 312 -13.24 -4.86 -18.61
N ILE A 313 -11.96 -5.28 -18.56
CA ILE A 313 -11.55 -6.69 -18.73
C ILE A 313 -12.23 -7.57 -17.68
N HIS A 314 -12.17 -7.19 -16.40
CA HIS A 314 -12.79 -7.95 -15.32
C HIS A 314 -14.32 -7.99 -15.48
N HIS A 315 -14.95 -6.86 -15.80
CA HIS A 315 -16.41 -6.81 -16.03
C HIS A 315 -16.85 -7.78 -17.12
N LEU A 316 -16.15 -7.77 -18.27
CA LEU A 316 -16.43 -8.68 -19.38
C LEU A 316 -16.13 -10.13 -19.04
N LEU A 317 -15.06 -10.41 -18.31
CA LEU A 317 -14.75 -11.77 -17.83
C LEU A 317 -15.91 -12.32 -16.99
N PHE A 318 -16.44 -11.52 -16.06
CA PHE A 318 -17.56 -11.93 -15.20
C PHE A 318 -18.92 -11.99 -15.90
N LYS A 319 -19.06 -11.52 -17.16
CA LYS A 319 -20.24 -11.86 -17.98
C LYS A 319 -20.29 -13.35 -18.30
N TYR A 320 -19.12 -13.93 -18.57
CA TYR A 320 -18.98 -15.33 -18.98
C TYR A 320 -18.62 -16.25 -17.82
N LEU A 321 -18.08 -15.73 -16.71
CA LEU A 321 -17.68 -16.49 -15.52
C LEU A 321 -18.45 -15.99 -14.29
N GLN A 322 -19.31 -16.81 -13.70
CA GLN A 322 -20.07 -16.40 -12.49
C GLN A 322 -19.35 -16.75 -11.19
N ASN A 323 -18.37 -17.65 -11.22
CA ASN A 323 -17.60 -18.05 -10.04
C ASN A 323 -16.62 -16.94 -9.64
N PRO A 324 -16.41 -16.72 -8.33
CA PRO A 324 -15.30 -15.90 -7.86
C PRO A 324 -13.95 -16.48 -8.31
N ILE A 325 -12.96 -15.62 -8.50
CA ILE A 325 -11.62 -16.02 -8.93
C ILE A 325 -10.59 -15.64 -7.89
N VAL A 326 -9.59 -16.50 -7.69
CA VAL A 326 -8.34 -16.08 -7.07
C VAL A 326 -7.66 -15.10 -8.03
N ALA A 327 -7.18 -13.98 -7.54
CA ALA A 327 -6.42 -13.00 -8.31
C ALA A 327 -5.26 -12.49 -7.45
N THR A 328 -4.07 -13.04 -7.68
CA THR A 328 -2.85 -12.68 -6.94
C THR A 328 -1.81 -12.10 -7.89
N SER A 329 -0.89 -11.25 -7.41
CA SER A 329 0.13 -10.67 -8.27
C SER A 329 1.02 -11.74 -8.93
N ALA A 330 1.29 -11.54 -10.22
CA ALA A 330 2.14 -12.41 -11.00
C ALA A 330 3.61 -12.01 -10.83
N ASN A 331 4.25 -12.61 -9.83
CA ASN A 331 5.68 -12.49 -9.56
C ASN A 331 6.26 -13.82 -9.05
N LEU A 332 7.58 -13.96 -9.11
CA LEU A 332 8.28 -14.92 -8.26
C LEU A 332 8.38 -14.35 -6.84
N LYS A 333 8.73 -15.19 -5.88
CA LYS A 333 8.94 -14.75 -4.49
C LYS A 333 10.02 -13.64 -4.48
N ASP A 334 9.74 -12.56 -3.76
CA ASP A 334 10.62 -11.39 -3.59
C ASP A 334 10.96 -10.63 -4.90
N GLU A 335 10.15 -10.82 -5.95
CA GLU A 335 10.22 -10.06 -7.21
C GLU A 335 9.02 -9.11 -7.38
N PRO A 336 9.18 -7.99 -8.12
CA PRO A 336 8.08 -7.09 -8.44
C PRO A 336 7.07 -7.74 -9.39
N ILE A 337 5.87 -7.16 -9.46
CA ILE A 337 4.82 -7.60 -10.38
C ILE A 337 5.28 -7.50 -11.85
N ILE A 338 5.06 -8.57 -12.61
CA ILE A 338 5.41 -8.65 -14.03
C ILE A 338 4.47 -7.76 -14.86
N ARG A 339 5.02 -7.10 -15.89
CA ARG A 339 4.29 -6.13 -16.74
C ARG A 339 4.11 -6.57 -18.20
N SER A 340 4.84 -7.58 -18.65
CA SER A 340 4.83 -8.05 -20.04
C SER A 340 4.50 -9.53 -20.13
N LYS A 341 3.79 -9.93 -21.19
CA LYS A 341 3.45 -11.32 -21.46
C LYS A 341 4.70 -12.18 -21.66
N ASP A 342 5.73 -11.66 -22.33
CA ASP A 342 6.96 -12.44 -22.58
C ASP A 342 7.68 -12.77 -21.27
N GLU A 343 7.68 -11.86 -20.28
CA GLU A 343 8.17 -12.15 -18.93
C GLU A 343 7.30 -13.17 -18.20
N ILE A 344 5.96 -13.14 -18.36
CA ILE A 344 5.07 -14.15 -17.80
C ILE A 344 5.41 -15.54 -18.34
N ILE A 345 5.56 -15.66 -19.66
CA ILE A 345 5.90 -16.92 -20.31
C ILE A 345 7.28 -17.41 -19.84
N GLY A 346 8.28 -16.52 -19.85
CA GLY A 346 9.65 -16.87 -19.50
C GLY A 346 9.86 -17.23 -18.03
N LYS A 347 9.21 -16.52 -17.10
CA LYS A 347 9.40 -16.73 -15.65
C LYS A 347 8.37 -17.63 -15.01
N LEU A 348 7.12 -17.58 -15.47
CA LEU A 348 5.98 -18.23 -14.84
C LEU A 348 5.30 -19.27 -15.75
N GLY A 349 5.92 -19.66 -16.88
CA GLY A 349 5.32 -20.61 -17.81
C GLY A 349 5.13 -22.03 -17.29
N ASN A 350 5.78 -22.37 -16.17
CA ASN A 350 5.52 -23.61 -15.43
C ASN A 350 4.31 -23.49 -14.46
N ILE A 351 3.79 -22.27 -14.28
CA ILE A 351 2.68 -21.96 -13.36
C ILE A 351 1.39 -21.67 -14.14
N VAL A 352 1.48 -20.83 -15.16
CA VAL A 352 0.34 -20.39 -15.96
C VAL A 352 0.21 -21.27 -17.21
N ASP A 353 -1.01 -21.66 -17.52
CA ASP A 353 -1.32 -22.48 -18.69
C ASP A 353 -1.54 -21.57 -19.93
N PHE A 354 -2.09 -20.37 -19.72
CA PHE A 354 -2.37 -19.38 -20.77
C PHE A 354 -2.15 -17.95 -20.28
N VAL A 355 -2.06 -16.99 -21.20
CA VAL A 355 -1.85 -15.57 -20.89
C VAL A 355 -2.83 -14.69 -21.67
N LEU A 356 -3.64 -13.90 -20.97
CA LEU A 356 -4.50 -12.86 -21.55
C LEU A 356 -3.81 -11.50 -21.43
N ASP A 357 -3.42 -10.93 -22.57
CA ASP A 357 -2.62 -9.69 -22.67
C ASP A 357 -3.31 -8.66 -23.57
N TYR A 358 -2.86 -7.41 -23.48
CA TYR A 358 -3.18 -6.34 -24.42
C TYR A 358 -1.94 -5.50 -24.75
N ASN A 359 -1.89 -4.99 -25.98
CA ASN A 359 -0.70 -4.33 -26.54
C ASN A 359 -0.45 -2.88 -26.08
N ARG A 360 -0.98 -2.47 -24.92
CA ARG A 360 -0.62 -1.19 -24.28
C ARG A 360 0.33 -1.43 -23.13
N ASP A 361 1.42 -0.68 -23.13
CA ASP A 361 2.43 -0.78 -22.09
C ASP A 361 1.91 -0.29 -20.73
N ILE A 362 2.33 -1.03 -19.69
CA ILE A 362 2.30 -0.60 -18.30
C ILE A 362 3.66 0.05 -18.03
N VAL A 363 3.66 1.38 -17.96
CA VAL A 363 4.87 2.20 -17.78
C VAL A 363 5.36 2.08 -16.34
N ASN A 364 4.44 2.30 -15.40
CA ASN A 364 4.72 2.18 -13.97
C ASN A 364 3.88 1.04 -13.41
N SER A 365 4.54 0.01 -12.90
CA SER A 365 3.86 -1.09 -12.22
C SER A 365 3.19 -0.60 -10.93
N ASN A 366 2.08 -1.23 -10.57
CA ASN A 366 1.30 -0.85 -9.41
C ASN A 366 0.52 -2.06 -8.89
N ASP A 367 0.89 -2.55 -7.71
CA ASP A 367 0.17 -3.61 -7.00
C ASP A 367 -1.22 -3.13 -6.55
N ASP A 368 -2.12 -4.05 -6.19
CA ASP A 368 -3.40 -3.68 -5.58
C ASP A 368 -3.24 -3.21 -4.13
N SER A 369 -3.85 -2.09 -3.75
CA SER A 369 -3.85 -1.69 -2.35
C SER A 369 -4.59 -2.68 -1.45
N ILE A 370 -4.14 -2.83 -0.20
CA ILE A 370 -4.78 -3.68 0.81
C ILE A 370 -5.22 -2.81 1.99
N ILE A 371 -6.50 -2.85 2.31
CA ILE A 371 -7.15 -2.04 3.34
C ILE A 371 -7.77 -2.96 4.40
N GLN A 372 -7.66 -2.54 5.67
CA GLN A 372 -8.32 -3.16 6.80
C GLN A 372 -9.16 -2.11 7.53
N ASN A 373 -10.43 -2.43 7.79
CA ASN A 373 -11.28 -1.59 8.64
C ASN A 373 -11.03 -1.90 10.12
N VAL A 374 -10.74 -0.85 10.91
CA VAL A 374 -10.49 -0.92 12.36
C VAL A 374 -11.32 0.17 13.03
N GLU A 375 -12.36 -0.22 13.78
CA GLU A 375 -13.39 0.72 14.24
C GLU A 375 -13.89 1.59 13.07
N ASN A 376 -13.74 2.92 13.12
CA ASN A 376 -14.14 3.85 12.06
C ASN A 376 -12.99 4.25 11.11
N TYR A 377 -11.83 3.59 11.20
CA TYR A 377 -10.64 3.94 10.46
C TYR A 377 -10.34 2.96 9.33
N LYS A 378 -9.96 3.52 8.17
CA LYS A 378 -9.60 2.79 6.95
C LYS A 378 -8.07 2.63 6.91
N ILE A 379 -7.53 1.60 7.56
CA ILE A 379 -6.08 1.40 7.70
C ILE A 379 -5.51 0.79 6.42
N LYS A 380 -4.47 1.42 5.86
CA LYS A 380 -3.72 0.87 4.73
C LYS A 380 -2.66 -0.10 5.23
N LEU A 381 -2.76 -1.36 4.81
CA LEU A 381 -1.71 -2.36 5.00
C LEU A 381 -0.70 -2.36 3.85
N ARG A 382 -1.18 -1.99 2.66
CA ARG A 382 -0.37 -1.75 1.45
C ARG A 382 -0.94 -0.58 0.66
N ASN A 383 -0.12 0.45 0.43
CA ASN A 383 -0.48 1.66 -0.29
C ASN A 383 0.01 1.61 -1.75
N ALA A 384 -0.89 1.28 -2.67
CA ALA A 384 -0.58 1.07 -4.09
C ALA A 384 -1.75 1.54 -4.99
N ARG A 385 -2.23 0.73 -5.94
CA ARG A 385 -3.29 1.11 -6.89
C ARG A 385 -4.53 1.68 -6.20
N GLY A 386 -5.07 2.77 -6.75
CA GLY A 386 -6.24 3.48 -6.20
C GLY A 386 -5.85 4.64 -5.28
N TYR A 387 -4.75 4.50 -4.52
CA TYR A 387 -4.36 5.49 -3.51
C TYR A 387 -3.03 6.18 -3.80
N ALA A 388 -2.03 5.41 -4.24
CA ALA A 388 -0.69 5.89 -4.50
C ALA A 388 -0.51 6.34 -5.98
N PRO A 389 0.34 7.34 -6.28
CA PRO A 389 1.23 8.06 -5.35
C PRO A 389 0.48 8.92 -4.30
N THR A 390 0.92 8.89 -3.05
CA THR A 390 0.28 9.65 -1.96
C THR A 390 0.92 11.02 -1.84
N HIS A 391 0.09 12.07 -1.73
CA HIS A 391 0.53 13.44 -1.48
C HIS A 391 0.16 13.84 -0.05
N ILE A 392 1.16 14.31 0.70
CA ILE A 392 0.99 14.96 2.00
C ILE A 392 1.46 16.40 1.85
N LYS A 393 0.58 17.35 2.20
CA LYS A 393 0.91 18.78 2.20
C LYS A 393 1.35 19.17 3.60
N ILE A 394 2.55 19.76 3.70
CA ILE A 394 3.07 20.34 4.93
C ILE A 394 2.82 21.86 4.95
N GLU A 395 2.95 22.50 6.10
CA GLU A 395 2.59 23.92 6.24
C GLU A 395 3.62 24.87 5.60
N LYS A 396 4.91 24.57 5.78
CA LYS A 396 6.03 25.38 5.31
C LYS A 396 6.74 24.72 4.15
N ASP A 397 7.44 25.52 3.35
CA ASP A 397 8.29 24.99 2.29
C ASP A 397 9.57 24.38 2.87
N LEU A 398 9.94 23.22 2.33
CA LEU A 398 11.27 22.64 2.52
C LEU A 398 12.33 23.56 1.92
N LYS A 399 13.45 23.69 2.64
CA LYS A 399 14.63 24.42 2.15
C LYS A 399 15.31 23.73 0.96
N ASN A 400 15.29 22.39 0.95
CA ASN A 400 16.01 21.55 0.02
C ASN A 400 15.07 20.54 -0.65
N LYS A 401 15.42 20.08 -1.86
CA LYS A 401 14.82 18.90 -2.50
C LYS A 401 15.37 17.65 -1.82
N VAL A 402 14.52 16.88 -1.14
CA VAL A 402 14.91 15.71 -0.34
C VAL A 402 14.41 14.41 -0.99
N LEU A 403 15.30 13.46 -1.24
CA LEU A 403 14.95 12.09 -1.64
C LEU A 403 15.12 11.15 -0.46
N SER A 404 14.03 10.50 -0.07
CA SER A 404 14.02 9.47 0.97
C SER A 404 13.94 8.09 0.36
N LEU A 405 14.81 7.19 0.81
CA LEU A 405 14.97 5.86 0.23
C LEU A 405 14.24 4.75 1.01
N GLY A 406 13.68 5.07 2.18
CA GLY A 406 12.87 4.15 2.98
C GLY A 406 13.69 3.00 3.56
N ALA A 407 12.97 1.93 3.91
CA ALA A 407 13.54 0.67 4.38
C ALA A 407 13.71 -0.35 3.24
N ASN A 408 14.25 -1.51 3.59
CA ASN A 408 14.53 -2.61 2.66
C ASN A 408 13.33 -3.55 2.46
N GLN A 409 12.51 -3.73 3.49
CA GLN A 409 11.27 -4.49 3.42
C GLN A 409 10.12 -3.55 3.07
N LYS A 410 9.14 -4.06 2.30
CA LYS A 410 7.94 -3.31 1.89
C LYS A 410 8.28 -1.89 1.42
N SER A 411 9.34 -1.79 0.60
CA SER A 411 10.02 -0.53 0.34
C SER A 411 9.13 0.46 -0.41
N THR A 412 9.35 1.74 -0.10
CA THR A 412 8.82 2.91 -0.80
C THR A 412 9.90 3.97 -0.83
N ILE A 413 9.83 4.86 -1.83
CA ILE A 413 10.62 6.10 -1.82
C ILE A 413 9.69 7.27 -1.58
N ALA A 414 10.24 8.38 -1.07
CA ALA A 414 9.50 9.61 -0.97
C ALA A 414 10.32 10.81 -1.45
N LEU A 415 9.66 11.77 -2.11
CA LEU A 415 10.26 13.03 -2.55
C LEU A 415 9.65 14.18 -1.77
N GLY A 416 10.51 15.03 -1.20
CA GLY A 416 10.14 16.28 -0.54
C GLY A 416 10.61 17.49 -1.35
N PHE A 417 9.72 18.40 -1.72
CA PHE A 417 10.07 19.67 -2.34
C PHE A 417 8.98 20.71 -2.10
N LYS A 418 9.39 21.98 -1.88
CA LYS A 418 8.47 23.03 -1.39
C LYS A 418 7.68 22.47 -0.19
N ASN A 419 6.37 22.67 -0.15
CA ASN A 419 5.49 22.12 0.87
C ASN A 419 4.84 20.77 0.51
N ASN A 420 5.48 19.95 -0.33
CA ASN A 420 4.91 18.69 -0.82
C ASN A 420 5.80 17.51 -0.44
N PHE A 421 5.20 16.52 0.22
CA PHE A 421 5.74 15.18 0.35
C PHE A 421 4.98 14.24 -0.59
N ILE A 422 5.72 13.51 -1.41
CA ILE A 422 5.18 12.56 -2.38
C ILE A 422 5.73 11.18 -2.06
N LEU A 423 4.86 10.26 -1.64
CA LEU A 423 5.18 8.85 -1.41
C LEU A 423 4.90 8.03 -2.67
N SER A 424 5.86 7.20 -3.08
CA SER A 424 5.67 6.27 -4.19
C SER A 424 4.67 5.16 -3.83
N PRO A 425 4.06 4.50 -4.82
CA PRO A 425 3.43 3.20 -4.58
C PRO A 425 4.40 2.18 -4.00
N TYR A 426 3.83 1.13 -3.42
CA TYR A 426 4.53 -0.07 -2.95
C TYR A 426 5.54 -0.60 -4.00
N ILE A 427 6.80 -0.75 -3.58
CA ILE A 427 7.86 -1.34 -4.40
C ILE A 427 8.05 -2.83 -4.04
N GLY A 428 7.95 -3.16 -2.74
CA GLY A 428 8.20 -4.50 -2.21
C GLY A 428 9.58 -4.64 -1.58
N ASP A 429 9.97 -5.88 -1.31
CA ASP A 429 11.25 -6.17 -0.65
C ASP A 429 12.41 -6.05 -1.64
N LEU A 430 13.52 -5.44 -1.22
CA LEU A 430 14.69 -5.15 -2.06
C LEU A 430 15.71 -6.29 -2.11
N ASN A 431 15.27 -7.54 -1.97
CA ASN A 431 16.15 -8.70 -1.78
C ASN A 431 16.65 -9.34 -3.09
N SER A 432 16.20 -8.86 -4.26
CA SER A 432 16.52 -9.43 -5.57
C SER A 432 17.02 -8.38 -6.56
N ILE A 433 17.76 -8.80 -7.59
CA ILE A 433 18.21 -7.88 -8.65
C ILE A 433 17.03 -7.20 -9.34
N SER A 434 15.98 -7.96 -9.64
CA SER A 434 14.76 -7.44 -10.27
C SER A 434 14.02 -6.43 -9.38
N SER A 435 14.00 -6.65 -8.06
CA SER A 435 13.46 -5.67 -7.11
C SER A 435 14.27 -4.37 -7.09
N MET A 436 15.60 -4.44 -7.15
CA MET A 436 16.46 -3.25 -7.19
C MET A 436 16.39 -2.51 -8.52
N GLU A 437 16.25 -3.22 -9.64
CA GLU A 437 15.96 -2.60 -10.94
C GLU A 437 14.64 -1.84 -10.91
N TYR A 438 13.61 -2.42 -10.29
CA TYR A 438 12.33 -1.75 -10.11
C TYR A 438 12.42 -0.53 -9.19
N PHE A 439 13.14 -0.64 -8.07
CA PHE A 439 13.43 0.48 -7.17
C PHE A 439 14.10 1.65 -7.91
N ASN A 440 15.15 1.36 -8.69
CA ASN A 440 15.85 2.35 -9.51
C ASN A 440 14.95 2.99 -10.56
N ARG A 441 14.13 2.19 -11.25
CA ARG A 441 13.16 2.68 -12.22
C ARG A 441 12.14 3.60 -11.56
N THR A 442 11.64 3.26 -10.37
CA THR A 442 10.70 4.09 -9.61
C THR A 442 11.34 5.43 -9.23
N ILE A 443 12.58 5.44 -8.74
CA ILE A 443 13.31 6.69 -8.47
C ILE A 443 13.40 7.55 -9.74
N ASN A 444 13.78 6.95 -10.87
CA ASN A 444 13.92 7.68 -12.14
C ASN A 444 12.58 8.22 -12.65
N SER A 445 11.50 7.44 -12.58
CA SER A 445 10.15 7.89 -12.95
C SER A 445 9.74 9.10 -12.12
N PHE A 446 9.90 9.04 -10.79
CA PHE A 446 9.54 10.15 -9.91
C PHE A 446 10.43 11.38 -10.11
N LYS A 447 11.73 11.18 -10.35
CA LYS A 447 12.62 12.29 -10.75
C LYS A 447 12.14 12.98 -12.02
N ASN A 448 11.71 12.21 -13.02
CA ASN A 448 11.20 12.73 -14.30
C ASN A 448 9.81 13.38 -14.19
N PHE A 449 8.97 12.94 -13.25
CA PHE A 449 7.66 13.54 -13.00
C PHE A 449 7.78 14.97 -12.45
N TYR A 450 8.79 15.21 -11.60
CA TYR A 450 8.92 16.46 -10.84
C TYR A 450 10.15 17.30 -11.23
N ASP A 451 10.84 16.95 -12.32
CA ASP A 451 12.15 17.51 -12.71
C ASP A 451 13.08 17.66 -11.49
N PHE A 452 13.21 16.55 -10.77
CA PHE A 452 13.73 16.53 -9.42
C PHE A 452 15.18 16.05 -9.38
N VAL A 453 16.05 16.89 -8.84
CA VAL A 453 17.43 16.57 -8.48
C VAL A 453 17.54 16.76 -6.97
N PRO A 454 17.91 15.71 -6.20
CA PRO A 454 18.01 15.82 -4.75
C PRO A 454 19.21 16.65 -4.33
N ASP A 455 18.99 17.59 -3.41
CA ASP A 455 20.06 18.24 -2.64
C ASP A 455 20.45 17.38 -1.43
N THR A 456 19.46 16.69 -0.85
CA THR A 456 19.62 15.80 0.30
C THR A 456 19.06 14.42 -0.02
N VAL A 457 19.77 13.38 0.39
CA VAL A 457 19.29 11.99 0.37
C VAL A 457 19.21 11.48 1.80
N VAL A 458 18.10 10.84 2.15
CA VAL A 458 17.86 10.25 3.47
C VAL A 458 17.68 8.74 3.32
N CYS A 459 18.35 7.96 4.18
CA CYS A 459 18.20 6.51 4.24
C CYS A 459 18.17 5.99 5.68
N ASP A 460 17.91 4.69 5.82
CA ASP A 460 17.91 4.02 7.11
C ASP A 460 19.34 3.93 7.69
N LEU A 461 19.44 3.86 9.02
CA LEU A 461 20.72 3.65 9.71
C LEU A 461 21.32 2.27 9.41
N HIS A 462 20.52 1.27 9.03
CA HIS A 462 20.97 -0.09 8.81
C HIS A 462 22.03 -0.17 7.69
N PRO A 463 23.27 -0.57 7.99
CA PRO A 463 24.40 -0.43 7.07
C PRO A 463 24.35 -1.40 5.88
N LYS A 464 23.60 -2.51 5.99
CA LYS A 464 23.54 -3.54 4.94
C LYS A 464 22.28 -3.51 4.08
N TYR A 465 21.36 -2.57 4.30
CA TYR A 465 20.17 -2.44 3.44
C TYR A 465 20.57 -2.05 2.02
N GLU A 466 19.88 -2.59 1.02
CA GLU A 466 20.15 -2.24 -0.38
C GLU A 466 19.80 -0.77 -0.66
N SER A 467 18.77 -0.23 -0.01
CA SER A 467 18.45 1.21 -0.04
C SER A 467 19.59 2.07 0.54
N THR A 468 20.20 1.64 1.64
CA THR A 468 21.36 2.33 2.24
C THR A 468 22.60 2.25 1.34
N LYS A 469 22.91 1.08 0.79
CA LYS A 469 24.02 0.92 -0.19
C LYS A 469 23.80 1.80 -1.42
N TYR A 470 22.57 1.88 -1.91
CA TYR A 470 22.20 2.78 -3.00
C TYR A 470 22.47 4.24 -2.64
N ALA A 471 22.12 4.67 -1.42
CA ALA A 471 22.38 6.02 -0.93
C ALA A 471 23.87 6.39 -0.96
N PHE A 472 24.73 5.51 -0.46
CA PHE A 472 26.17 5.71 -0.47
C PHE A 472 26.75 5.70 -1.88
N LYS A 473 26.24 4.84 -2.78
CA LYS A 473 26.63 4.87 -4.20
C LYS A 473 26.25 6.21 -4.85
N LEU A 474 25.04 6.70 -4.59
CA LEU A 474 24.58 7.98 -5.13
C LEU A 474 25.43 9.16 -4.66
N LEU A 475 25.90 9.13 -3.39
CA LEU A 475 26.84 10.10 -2.83
C LEU A 475 28.22 10.04 -3.50
N GLN A 476 28.73 8.83 -3.78
CA GLN A 476 29.99 8.65 -4.51
C GLN A 476 29.91 9.22 -5.93
N ASP A 477 28.80 8.95 -6.62
CA ASP A 477 28.57 9.43 -7.98
C ASP A 477 28.31 10.95 -8.02
N ASN A 478 27.80 11.55 -6.93
CA ASN A 478 27.47 12.97 -6.83
C ASN A 478 27.87 13.54 -5.45
N PRO A 479 29.15 13.96 -5.28
CA PRO A 479 29.67 14.41 -3.99
C PRO A 479 28.99 15.65 -3.37
N ASN A 480 28.20 16.39 -4.15
CA ASN A 480 27.48 17.58 -3.68
C ASN A 480 26.19 17.24 -2.92
N ILE A 481 25.73 16.00 -2.97
CA ILE A 481 24.51 15.57 -2.26
C ILE A 481 24.82 15.44 -0.77
N LYS A 482 23.95 15.95 0.09
CA LYS A 482 24.02 15.68 1.52
C LYS A 482 23.36 14.34 1.83
N LEU A 483 24.10 13.37 2.38
CA LEU A 483 23.54 12.11 2.88
C LEU A 483 23.23 12.21 4.37
N ILE A 484 22.04 11.77 4.76
CA ILE A 484 21.57 11.72 6.15
C ILE A 484 21.01 10.33 6.43
N GLN A 485 21.35 9.77 7.58
CA GLN A 485 20.78 8.52 8.07
C GLN A 485 19.82 8.81 9.21
N VAL A 486 18.69 8.12 9.24
CA VAL A 486 17.66 8.24 10.29
C VAL A 486 17.39 6.85 10.86
N GLN A 487 17.27 6.78 12.19
CA GLN A 487 16.96 5.54 12.90
C GLN A 487 15.55 5.04 12.51
N HIS A 488 15.44 3.72 12.29
CA HIS A 488 14.27 3.04 11.75
C HIS A 488 12.96 3.27 12.53
N HIS A 489 12.98 3.05 13.85
CA HIS A 489 11.82 3.17 14.72
C HIS A 489 11.44 4.63 14.98
N TYR A 490 12.42 5.51 15.01
CA TYR A 490 12.20 6.94 15.03
C TYR A 490 11.51 7.41 13.75
N ALA A 491 11.92 6.89 12.58
CA ALA A 491 11.23 7.16 11.31
C ALA A 491 9.77 6.68 11.32
N HIS A 492 9.46 5.54 11.95
CA HIS A 492 8.06 5.10 12.15
C HIS A 492 7.23 6.14 12.92
N ILE A 493 7.78 6.70 14.01
CA ILE A 493 7.10 7.75 14.79
C ILE A 493 6.96 9.05 14.00
N LEU A 494 8.03 9.47 13.32
CA LEU A 494 8.02 10.67 12.48
C LEU A 494 7.01 10.56 11.32
N SER A 495 6.78 9.36 10.79
CA SER A 495 5.76 9.13 9.76
C SER A 495 4.36 9.52 10.25
N VAL A 496 4.00 9.13 11.49
CA VAL A 496 2.70 9.51 12.08
C VAL A 496 2.64 11.01 12.34
N MET A 497 3.72 11.60 12.85
CA MET A 497 3.79 13.04 13.08
C MET A 497 3.62 13.83 11.78
N ALA A 498 4.23 13.37 10.68
CA ALA A 498 4.14 14.01 9.36
C ALA A 498 2.70 14.03 8.83
N GLU A 499 2.02 12.89 8.90
CA GLU A 499 0.63 12.76 8.41
C GLU A 499 -0.35 13.60 9.24
N ASN A 500 -0.13 13.69 10.55
CA ASN A 500 -1.03 14.37 11.48
C ASN A 500 -0.62 15.82 11.78
N GLY A 501 0.43 16.34 11.15
CA GLY A 501 0.92 17.71 11.35
C GLY A 501 1.42 17.99 12.77
N LEU A 502 1.97 17.00 13.47
CA LEU A 502 2.40 17.13 14.86
C LEU A 502 3.80 17.76 14.94
N GLU A 503 3.90 18.94 15.55
CA GLU A 503 5.19 19.61 15.78
C GLU A 503 5.73 19.42 17.21
N ASP A 504 4.85 19.18 18.18
CA ASP A 504 5.19 19.00 19.60
C ASP A 504 5.83 17.63 19.88
N GLU A 505 6.42 17.49 21.06
CA GLU A 505 6.90 16.20 21.54
C GLU A 505 5.76 15.18 21.73
N VAL A 506 6.03 13.94 21.35
CA VAL A 506 5.08 12.83 21.45
C VAL A 506 5.65 11.66 22.23
N LEU A 507 4.76 10.88 22.84
CA LEU A 507 5.07 9.55 23.35
C LEU A 507 4.83 8.53 22.24
N GLY A 508 5.90 8.07 21.59
CA GLY A 508 5.84 7.15 20.47
C GLY A 508 6.08 5.70 20.88
N PHE A 509 5.15 4.80 20.54
CA PHE A 509 5.33 3.36 20.59
C PHE A 509 5.66 2.84 19.18
N ALA A 510 6.89 2.37 19.00
CA ALA A 510 7.39 1.83 17.73
C ALA A 510 7.56 0.32 17.84
N PHE A 511 6.48 -0.42 17.59
CA PHE A 511 6.43 -1.87 17.77
C PHE A 511 6.47 -2.56 16.41
N ASP A 512 7.57 -3.27 16.16
CA ASP A 512 7.90 -3.82 14.85
C ASP A 512 8.62 -5.18 14.95
N GLY A 513 8.86 -5.82 13.81
CA GLY A 513 9.60 -7.07 13.71
C GLY A 513 11.11 -6.91 13.83
N THR A 514 11.74 -5.97 13.11
CA THR A 514 13.20 -5.84 13.10
C THR A 514 13.61 -4.48 12.57
N GLY A 515 14.22 -3.67 13.44
CA GLY A 515 14.93 -2.45 13.02
C GLY A 515 16.32 -2.36 13.63
N TYR A 516 17.23 -1.66 12.96
CA TYR A 516 18.58 -1.44 13.45
C TYR A 516 18.58 -0.45 14.62
N GLY A 517 19.09 -0.87 15.77
CA GLY A 517 19.26 -0.03 16.94
C GLY A 517 20.54 0.80 16.91
N ASP A 518 20.56 1.90 17.64
CA ASP A 518 21.74 2.76 17.78
C ASP A 518 22.91 2.06 18.49
N ASP A 519 22.58 1.05 19.30
CA ASP A 519 23.53 0.17 20.00
C ASP A 519 23.96 -1.04 19.16
N GLY A 520 23.53 -1.10 17.89
CA GLY A 520 23.80 -2.21 16.98
C GLY A 520 22.97 -3.48 17.25
N ASN A 521 22.08 -3.46 18.25
CA ASN A 521 21.16 -4.56 18.52
C ASN A 521 19.90 -4.48 17.64
N ILE A 522 19.11 -5.54 17.64
CA ILE A 522 17.83 -5.57 16.92
C ILE A 522 16.74 -4.96 17.80
N TRP A 523 16.13 -3.88 17.33
CA TRP A 523 15.02 -3.22 18.01
C TRP A 523 13.67 -3.64 17.40
N GLY A 524 12.58 -3.31 18.10
CA GLY A 524 11.21 -3.54 17.61
C GLY A 524 10.14 -3.53 18.71
N GLY A 525 10.47 -3.07 19.91
CA GLY A 525 9.56 -2.97 21.05
C GLY A 525 9.85 -1.71 21.84
N GLU A 526 10.02 -0.60 21.12
CA GLU A 526 10.61 0.63 21.64
C GLU A 526 9.53 1.65 22.00
N VAL A 527 9.78 2.38 23.10
CA VAL A 527 9.01 3.56 23.49
C VAL A 527 9.93 4.76 23.53
N PHE A 528 9.56 5.80 22.78
CA PHE A 528 10.29 7.05 22.68
C PHE A 528 9.48 8.22 23.25
N ILE A 529 10.19 9.17 23.85
CA ILE A 529 9.77 10.57 23.80
C ILE A 529 10.48 11.16 22.59
N ALA A 530 9.72 11.63 21.60
CA ALA A 530 10.25 12.02 20.31
C ALA A 530 9.73 13.39 19.89
N SER A 531 10.62 14.21 19.33
CA SER A 531 10.29 15.39 18.55
C SER A 531 10.74 15.18 17.10
N ARG A 532 10.62 16.20 16.25
CA ARG A 532 11.13 16.15 14.87
C ARG A 532 12.67 16.16 14.76
N LYS A 533 13.37 16.54 15.83
CA LYS A 533 14.83 16.74 15.82
C LYS A 533 15.58 15.66 16.57
N GLU A 534 14.97 15.13 17.62
CA GLU A 534 15.59 14.18 18.52
C GLU A 534 14.55 13.22 19.10
N TYR A 535 15.05 12.12 19.64
CA TYR A 535 14.27 11.16 20.40
C TYR A 535 15.09 10.67 21.60
N LYS A 536 14.38 10.28 22.65
CA LYS A 536 14.93 9.57 23.79
C LYS A 536 14.19 8.25 23.94
N ARG A 537 14.93 7.14 23.90
CA ARG A 537 14.43 5.82 24.29
C ARG A 537 14.18 5.80 25.79
N ILE A 538 12.92 5.63 26.19
CA ILE A 538 12.52 5.67 27.60
C ILE A 538 12.11 4.28 28.13
N ASN A 539 11.56 3.42 27.26
CA ASN A 539 11.28 2.04 27.61
C ASN A 539 11.52 1.12 26.41
N HIS A 540 11.89 -0.13 26.70
CA HIS A 540 11.96 -1.19 25.70
C HIS A 540 11.77 -2.56 26.32
N ILE A 541 11.40 -3.56 25.51
CA ILE A 541 11.43 -4.96 25.95
C ILE A 541 12.85 -5.32 26.37
N LYS A 542 13.00 -5.93 27.56
CA LYS A 542 14.28 -6.46 28.03
C LYS A 542 14.90 -7.36 26.96
N TYR A 543 16.18 -7.15 26.67
CA TYR A 543 16.86 -7.88 25.60
C TYR A 543 16.85 -9.39 25.83
N PHE A 544 16.51 -10.13 24.77
CA PHE A 544 16.68 -11.57 24.67
C PHE A 544 17.48 -11.91 23.40
N ARG A 545 17.95 -13.16 23.26
CA ARG A 545 18.77 -13.56 22.10
C ARG A 545 17.93 -14.13 20.96
N LEU A 546 18.31 -13.83 19.72
CA LEU A 546 17.76 -14.51 18.54
C LEU A 546 18.68 -15.63 18.08
N LEU A 547 18.41 -16.85 18.51
CA LEU A 547 19.25 -18.00 18.21
C LEU A 547 19.32 -18.28 16.70
N GLY A 548 20.47 -18.06 16.09
CA GLY A 548 20.68 -18.22 14.65
C GLY A 548 20.26 -17.00 13.82
N GLY A 549 20.06 -15.83 14.44
CA GLY A 549 19.73 -14.58 13.75
C GLY A 549 18.45 -14.69 12.92
N GLU A 550 18.56 -14.55 11.60
CA GLU A 550 17.43 -14.67 10.66
C GLU A 550 16.70 -16.02 10.73
N MET A 551 17.39 -17.10 11.15
CA MET A 551 16.75 -18.40 11.31
C MET A 551 15.65 -18.35 12.37
N ALA A 552 15.80 -17.52 13.41
CA ALA A 552 14.79 -17.35 14.45
C ALA A 552 13.51 -16.68 13.94
N ILE A 553 13.59 -15.90 12.86
CA ILE A 553 12.41 -15.32 12.20
C ILE A 553 11.63 -16.44 11.49
N LYS A 554 12.33 -17.33 10.78
CA LYS A 554 11.70 -18.47 10.10
C LYS A 554 11.24 -19.57 11.06
N GLU A 555 11.92 -19.75 12.19
CA GLU A 555 11.62 -20.76 13.20
C GLU A 555 11.27 -20.09 14.54
N PRO A 556 10.04 -19.59 14.73
CA PRO A 556 9.54 -19.03 16.00
C PRO A 556 9.91 -19.80 17.26
N LYS A 557 9.99 -21.14 17.16
CA LYS A 557 10.42 -22.03 18.25
C LYS A 557 11.79 -21.69 18.83
N ARG A 558 12.70 -21.10 18.05
CA ARG A 558 14.03 -20.66 18.50
C ARG A 558 13.95 -19.43 19.41
N VAL A 559 13.02 -18.52 19.14
CA VAL A 559 12.81 -17.34 19.99
C VAL A 559 12.23 -17.77 21.34
N ALA A 560 11.21 -18.63 21.32
CA ALA A 560 10.63 -19.19 22.54
C ALA A 560 11.66 -19.95 23.39
N LEU A 561 12.51 -20.77 22.75
CA LEU A 561 13.58 -21.48 23.45
C LEU A 561 14.62 -20.52 24.07
N SER A 562 14.95 -19.41 23.40
CA SER A 562 15.84 -18.41 23.99
C SER A 562 15.27 -17.80 25.26
N LEU A 563 13.98 -17.47 25.27
CA LEU A 563 13.31 -16.94 26.46
C LEU A 563 13.28 -17.97 27.59
N LEU A 564 13.17 -19.26 27.28
CA LEU A 564 13.31 -20.31 28.32
C LEU A 564 14.72 -20.34 28.92
N PHE A 565 15.77 -20.17 28.12
CA PHE A 565 17.16 -20.14 28.61
C PHE A 565 17.43 -18.95 29.54
N ASP A 566 16.74 -17.83 29.35
CA ASP A 566 16.86 -16.66 30.24
C ASP A 566 16.24 -16.91 31.63
N ILE A 567 15.42 -17.96 31.78
CA ILE A 567 14.53 -18.17 32.94
C ILE A 567 14.88 -19.46 33.72
N PHE A 568 15.30 -20.52 33.01
CA PHE A 568 15.50 -21.86 33.54
C PHE A 568 16.89 -22.40 33.20
N THR A 569 17.36 -23.34 34.03
CA THR A 569 18.56 -24.12 33.75
C THR A 569 18.33 -25.11 32.60
N LEU A 570 19.42 -25.60 31.99
CA LEU A 570 19.33 -26.57 30.91
C LEU A 570 18.61 -27.86 31.33
N ASP A 571 18.87 -28.36 32.55
CA ASP A 571 18.25 -29.58 33.05
C ASP A 571 16.75 -29.40 33.29
N GLU A 572 16.33 -28.24 33.83
CA GLU A 572 14.92 -27.89 33.97
C GLU A 572 14.21 -27.82 32.61
N ILE A 573 14.83 -27.21 31.60
CA ILE A 573 14.26 -27.11 30.25
C ILE A 573 14.12 -28.50 29.61
N LEU A 574 15.12 -29.36 29.76
CA LEU A 574 15.07 -30.73 29.24
C LEU A 574 14.00 -31.60 29.93
N ALA A 575 13.62 -31.25 31.16
CA ALA A 575 12.55 -31.90 31.91
C ALA A 575 11.17 -31.26 31.69
N LEU A 576 11.10 -30.09 31.06
CA LEU A 576 9.87 -29.32 30.92
C LEU A 576 8.89 -29.95 29.91
N ASP A 577 7.65 -30.19 30.34
CA ASP A 577 6.56 -30.65 29.47
C ASP A 577 5.95 -29.48 28.68
N SER A 578 6.72 -28.93 27.72
CA SER A 578 6.25 -27.84 26.85
C SER A 578 6.28 -28.22 25.37
N PHE A 579 5.39 -27.60 24.58
CA PHE A 579 5.36 -27.78 23.12
C PHE A 579 6.65 -27.30 22.45
N VAL A 580 7.27 -26.24 22.98
CA VAL A 580 8.54 -25.69 22.47
C VAL A 580 9.67 -26.70 22.60
N VAL A 581 9.84 -27.30 23.78
CA VAL A 581 10.90 -28.29 24.03
C VAL A 581 10.71 -29.53 23.15
N LYS A 582 9.45 -29.98 22.98
CA LYS A 582 9.11 -31.11 22.09
C LYS A 582 9.35 -30.83 20.60
N ALA A 583 9.46 -29.57 20.19
CA ALA A 583 9.74 -29.17 18.81
C ALA A 583 11.23 -29.28 18.40
N PHE A 584 12.09 -29.75 19.31
CA PHE A 584 13.52 -29.96 19.11
C PHE A 584 13.96 -31.33 19.64
N SER A 585 15.08 -31.83 19.12
CA SER A 585 15.81 -32.92 19.77
C SER A 585 16.58 -32.41 21.00
N LYS A 586 16.95 -33.33 21.90
CA LYS A 586 17.75 -32.97 23.09
C LYS A 586 19.13 -32.45 22.70
N GLU A 587 19.72 -32.99 21.63
CA GLU A 587 21.00 -32.58 21.08
C GLU A 587 20.94 -31.17 20.47
N GLU A 588 19.83 -30.85 19.78
CA GLU A 588 19.59 -29.50 19.26
C GLU A 588 19.50 -28.48 20.40
N ILE A 589 18.74 -28.78 21.47
CA ILE A 589 18.61 -27.90 22.64
C ILE A 589 19.98 -27.65 23.28
N LYS A 590 20.79 -28.68 23.51
CA LYS A 590 22.15 -28.53 24.07
C LYS A 590 23.06 -27.67 23.20
N THR A 591 22.97 -27.83 21.89
CA THR A 591 23.74 -27.02 20.92
C THR A 591 23.29 -25.56 20.98
N LEU A 592 21.98 -25.32 20.95
CA LEU A 592 21.38 -23.99 21.02
C LEU A 592 21.65 -23.30 22.36
N TYR A 593 21.67 -24.05 23.47
CA TYR A 593 22.07 -23.54 24.78
C TYR A 593 23.53 -23.07 24.78
N THR A 594 24.43 -23.84 24.16
CA THR A 594 25.83 -23.44 24.00
C THR A 594 25.96 -22.17 23.16
N MET A 595 25.16 -22.05 22.08
CA MET A 595 25.11 -20.84 21.25
C MET A 595 24.61 -19.63 22.06
N TRP A 596 23.53 -19.81 22.84
CA TRP A 596 22.97 -18.79 23.72
C TRP A 596 24.00 -18.32 24.76
N GLN A 597 24.63 -19.26 25.49
CA GLN A 597 25.58 -18.96 26.55
C GLN A 597 26.82 -18.22 26.03
N LYS A 598 27.32 -18.62 24.86
CA LYS A 598 28.51 -18.00 24.23
C LYS A 598 28.18 -16.79 23.35
N GLY A 599 26.90 -16.48 23.13
CA GLY A 599 26.45 -15.43 22.21
C GLY A 599 26.81 -15.69 20.73
N LEU A 600 26.98 -16.94 20.33
CA LEU A 600 27.39 -17.30 18.97
C LEU A 600 26.19 -17.24 18.02
N ASN A 601 26.25 -16.33 17.05
CA ASN A 601 25.18 -16.12 16.08
C ASN A 601 23.81 -15.89 16.76
N ALA A 602 23.84 -15.21 17.91
CA ALA A 602 22.70 -15.01 18.81
C ALA A 602 22.62 -13.53 19.22
N PRO A 603 22.36 -12.61 18.26
CA PRO A 603 22.29 -11.17 18.53
C PRO A 603 21.16 -10.87 19.53
N PHE A 604 21.31 -9.77 20.27
CA PHE A 604 20.27 -9.30 21.17
C PHE A 604 19.13 -8.62 20.39
N CYS A 605 17.93 -8.78 20.93
CA CYS A 605 16.69 -8.32 20.35
C CYS A 605 15.70 -7.82 21.42
N SER A 606 15.02 -6.72 21.13
CA SER A 606 13.92 -6.16 21.94
C SER A 606 12.59 -6.13 21.16
N SER A 607 12.47 -6.89 20.07
CA SER A 607 11.31 -6.84 19.18
C SER A 607 10.06 -7.48 19.76
N ILE A 608 8.94 -6.75 19.69
CA ILE A 608 7.61 -7.30 19.98
C ILE A 608 7.14 -8.21 18.85
N GLY A 609 7.48 -7.96 17.59
CA GLY A 609 7.20 -8.90 16.51
C GLY A 609 7.84 -10.28 16.74
N ARG A 610 9.07 -10.33 17.26
CA ARG A 610 9.73 -11.58 17.69
C ARG A 610 9.08 -12.18 18.93
N LEU A 611 8.54 -11.36 19.84
CA LEU A 611 7.75 -11.85 20.96
C LEU A 611 6.47 -12.55 20.46
N PHE A 612 5.73 -11.99 19.49
CA PHE A 612 4.61 -12.69 18.84
C PHE A 612 5.03 -14.06 18.29
N ASP A 613 6.22 -14.17 17.69
CA ASP A 613 6.75 -15.45 17.23
C ASP A 613 6.91 -16.44 18.39
N ALA A 614 7.56 -16.01 19.49
CA ALA A 614 7.73 -16.85 20.66
C ALA A 614 6.39 -17.32 21.25
N ILE A 615 5.43 -16.41 21.42
CA ILE A 615 4.09 -16.71 21.94
C ILE A 615 3.35 -17.73 21.06
N SER A 616 3.45 -17.58 19.73
CA SER A 616 2.86 -18.53 18.79
C SER A 616 3.42 -19.94 18.97
N SER A 617 4.72 -20.06 19.25
CA SER A 617 5.37 -21.34 19.53
C SER A 617 4.98 -21.89 20.91
N PHE A 618 4.88 -21.05 21.96
CA PHE A 618 4.43 -21.50 23.27
C PHE A 618 2.99 -22.06 23.22
N ALA A 619 2.11 -21.38 22.47
CA ALA A 619 0.73 -21.78 22.26
C ALA A 619 0.55 -22.97 21.30
N ASN A 620 1.63 -23.56 20.78
CA ASN A 620 1.60 -24.63 19.77
C ASN A 620 0.76 -24.26 18.52
N ILE A 621 0.78 -22.99 18.14
CA ILE A 621 0.10 -22.47 16.96
C ILE A 621 0.99 -22.65 15.73
N LEU A 622 2.25 -22.21 15.84
CA LEU A 622 3.19 -22.25 14.72
C LEU A 622 4.64 -22.30 15.23
N HIS A 623 5.41 -23.25 14.72
CA HIS A 623 6.85 -23.38 15.03
C HIS A 623 7.76 -22.96 13.87
N THR A 624 7.23 -22.93 12.64
CA THR A 624 7.95 -22.53 11.42
C THR A 624 7.06 -21.63 10.58
N GLN A 625 7.53 -20.41 10.29
CA GLN A 625 6.85 -19.43 9.45
C GLN A 625 7.07 -19.70 7.98
N THR A 626 6.02 -19.45 7.20
CA THR A 626 5.99 -19.57 5.75
C THR A 626 5.92 -18.21 5.07
N PHE A 627 5.47 -17.18 5.79
CA PHE A 627 5.51 -15.77 5.37
C PHE A 627 5.63 -14.85 6.58
N GLU A 628 6.05 -13.61 6.34
CA GLU A 628 6.19 -12.59 7.38
C GLU A 628 4.85 -12.21 8.01
N GLY A 629 4.78 -12.17 9.35
CA GLY A 629 3.58 -11.77 10.10
C GLY A 629 2.55 -12.90 10.28
N GLU A 630 2.88 -14.14 9.92
CA GLU A 630 1.98 -15.29 10.05
C GLU A 630 1.58 -15.55 11.52
N THR A 631 2.54 -15.47 12.43
CA THR A 631 2.34 -15.63 13.88
C THR A 631 1.40 -14.57 14.44
N GLY A 632 1.57 -13.31 14.04
CA GLY A 632 0.71 -12.18 14.40
C GLY A 632 -0.75 -12.39 13.99
N LEU A 633 -0.97 -12.85 12.75
CA LEU A 633 -2.30 -13.17 12.24
C LEU A 633 -2.95 -14.35 12.98
N LEU A 634 -2.19 -15.41 13.26
CA LEU A 634 -2.73 -16.59 13.93
C LEU A 634 -3.00 -16.35 15.42
N ILE A 635 -2.19 -15.54 16.11
CA ILE A 635 -2.48 -15.09 17.48
C ILE A 635 -3.76 -14.26 17.49
N GLU A 636 -3.93 -13.36 16.51
CA GLU A 636 -5.15 -12.57 16.38
C GLU A 636 -6.40 -13.46 16.17
N GLU A 637 -6.29 -14.48 15.32
CA GLU A 637 -7.38 -15.43 15.04
C GLU A 637 -7.80 -16.23 16.30
N ASN A 638 -6.88 -16.47 17.23
CA ASN A 638 -7.15 -17.19 18.48
C ASN A 638 -7.54 -16.25 19.64
N TYR A 639 -7.67 -14.94 19.41
CA TYR A 639 -8.14 -14.01 20.43
C TYR A 639 -9.62 -14.25 20.77
N ASP A 640 -9.91 -14.32 22.06
CA ASP A 640 -11.26 -14.44 22.60
C ASP A 640 -11.57 -13.22 23.49
N ASN A 641 -12.53 -12.40 23.06
CA ASN A 641 -12.89 -11.18 23.78
C ASN A 641 -13.49 -11.44 25.17
N SER A 642 -13.94 -12.66 25.47
CA SER A 642 -14.50 -13.01 26.78
C SER A 642 -13.42 -13.12 27.86
N ILE A 643 -12.17 -13.39 27.45
CA ILE A 643 -11.01 -13.49 28.34
C ILE A 643 -10.47 -12.09 28.60
N LYS A 644 -10.65 -11.60 29.84
CA LYS A 644 -10.23 -10.26 30.27
C LYS A 644 -8.91 -10.25 31.03
N ASP A 645 -8.43 -11.42 31.43
CA ASP A 645 -7.17 -11.57 32.15
C ASP A 645 -5.97 -11.14 31.27
N ASN A 646 -4.86 -10.88 31.93
CA ASN A 646 -3.58 -10.57 31.34
C ASN A 646 -2.48 -11.34 32.08
N TYR A 647 -1.27 -11.32 31.55
CA TYR A 647 -0.09 -11.87 32.20
C TYR A 647 0.63 -10.79 33.01
N GLU A 648 1.36 -11.21 34.02
CA GLU A 648 2.20 -10.34 34.83
C GLU A 648 3.44 -9.88 34.05
N TYR A 649 3.83 -8.62 34.27
CA TYR A 649 5.05 -8.03 33.74
C TYR A 649 5.56 -6.99 34.73
N GLU A 650 6.84 -6.63 34.62
CA GLU A 650 7.44 -5.59 35.44
C GLU A 650 8.08 -4.52 34.55
N ILE A 651 8.00 -3.26 34.96
CA ILE A 651 8.74 -2.17 34.33
C ILE A 651 9.79 -1.69 35.34
N VAL A 652 11.04 -2.07 35.10
CA VAL A 652 12.19 -1.74 35.95
C VAL A 652 13.10 -0.81 35.16
N ASP A 653 13.19 0.44 35.63
CA ASP A 653 13.85 1.53 34.91
C ASP A 653 13.32 1.67 33.47
N GLU A 654 14.18 1.42 32.47
CA GLU A 654 13.84 1.48 31.05
C GLU A 654 13.37 0.10 30.52
N ASN A 655 13.51 -0.99 31.28
CA ASN A 655 13.22 -2.33 30.80
C ASN A 655 11.79 -2.76 31.12
N ILE A 656 11.09 -3.28 30.10
CA ILE A 656 9.85 -4.03 30.25
C ILE A 656 10.24 -5.51 30.34
N ASP A 657 10.24 -6.04 31.57
CA ASP A 657 10.57 -7.44 31.86
C ASP A 657 9.32 -8.32 31.71
N ILE A 658 9.37 -9.20 30.72
CA ILE A 658 8.32 -10.17 30.38
C ILE A 658 8.57 -11.54 31.02
N THR A 659 9.61 -11.71 31.84
CA THR A 659 9.92 -12.97 32.50
C THR A 659 8.74 -13.55 33.30
N PRO A 660 7.99 -12.76 34.09
CA PRO A 660 6.82 -13.26 34.81
C PRO A 660 5.74 -13.81 33.85
N MET A 661 5.49 -13.10 32.75
CA MET A 661 4.58 -13.52 31.69
C MET A 661 4.97 -14.88 31.11
N ILE A 662 6.25 -15.09 30.78
CA ILE A 662 6.69 -16.38 30.22
C ILE A 662 6.52 -17.52 31.22
N ARG A 663 6.76 -17.30 32.52
CA ARG A 663 6.51 -18.32 33.56
C ARG A 663 5.04 -18.74 33.59
N GLN A 664 4.12 -17.77 33.55
CA GLN A 664 2.68 -18.03 33.53
C GLN A 664 2.21 -18.71 32.23
N ILE A 665 2.79 -18.36 31.07
CA ILE A 665 2.44 -18.96 29.78
C ILE A 665 2.75 -20.46 29.74
N ILE A 666 3.83 -20.90 30.39
CA ILE A 666 4.22 -22.32 30.42
C ILE A 666 3.19 -23.18 31.16
N GLU A 667 2.47 -22.58 32.11
CA GLU A 667 1.39 -23.24 32.87
C GLU A 667 0.08 -23.30 32.06
N ASP A 668 -0.18 -22.27 31.25
CA ASP A 668 -1.35 -22.22 30.36
C ASP A 668 -1.17 -23.18 29.16
N LYS A 669 -2.19 -23.99 28.86
CA LYS A 669 -2.17 -24.95 27.73
C LYS A 669 -3.10 -24.60 26.57
N ASP A 670 -4.08 -23.72 26.80
CA ASP A 670 -5.02 -23.31 25.75
C ASP A 670 -4.48 -22.13 24.96
N LYS A 671 -4.30 -22.33 23.65
CA LYS A 671 -3.85 -21.30 22.71
C LYS A 671 -4.74 -20.05 22.71
N LYS A 672 -6.04 -20.17 22.99
CA LYS A 672 -6.95 -19.02 23.08
C LYS A 672 -6.68 -18.19 24.32
N VAL A 673 -6.47 -18.85 25.46
CA VAL A 673 -6.10 -18.20 26.72
C VAL A 673 -4.77 -17.47 26.55
N ILE A 674 -3.76 -18.15 26.02
CA ILE A 674 -2.43 -17.58 25.79
C ILE A 674 -2.50 -16.36 24.87
N SER A 675 -3.16 -16.50 23.71
CA SER A 675 -3.27 -15.41 22.73
C SER A 675 -4.02 -14.20 23.31
N SER A 676 -5.11 -14.44 24.06
CA SER A 676 -5.94 -13.39 24.62
C SER A 676 -5.23 -12.64 25.75
N LYS A 677 -4.67 -13.37 26.72
CA LYS A 677 -3.90 -12.77 27.82
C LYS A 677 -2.69 -12.01 27.29
N PHE A 678 -1.98 -12.54 26.28
CA PHE A 678 -0.84 -11.84 25.67
C PHE A 678 -1.24 -10.50 25.04
N ILE A 679 -2.26 -10.46 24.18
CA ILE A 679 -2.73 -9.20 23.58
C ILE A 679 -3.20 -8.21 24.65
N ASN A 680 -3.97 -8.68 25.64
CA ASN A 680 -4.41 -7.85 26.76
C ASN A 680 -3.21 -7.28 27.56
N THR A 681 -2.13 -8.06 27.68
CA THR A 681 -0.92 -7.62 28.38
C THR A 681 -0.19 -6.52 27.62
N LEU A 682 -0.06 -6.62 26.30
CA LEU A 682 0.50 -5.55 25.48
C LEU A 682 -0.30 -4.25 25.59
N VAL A 683 -1.64 -4.36 25.60
CA VAL A 683 -2.53 -3.20 25.84
C VAL A 683 -2.24 -2.58 27.20
N ASN A 684 -2.12 -3.39 28.26
CA ASN A 684 -1.83 -2.90 29.61
C ASN A 684 -0.48 -2.21 29.71
N ILE A 685 0.58 -2.78 29.12
CA ILE A 685 1.92 -2.17 29.07
C ILE A 685 1.84 -0.78 28.42
N ILE A 686 1.19 -0.68 27.26
CA ILE A 686 1.04 0.60 26.55
C ILE A 686 0.28 1.62 27.40
N ILE A 687 -0.82 1.20 28.04
CA ILE A 687 -1.65 2.08 28.87
C ILE A 687 -0.91 2.53 30.14
N GLU A 688 -0.17 1.64 30.80
CA GLU A 688 0.59 1.96 32.00
C GLU A 688 1.70 2.98 31.70
N ILE A 689 2.51 2.74 30.67
CA ILE A 689 3.57 3.67 30.26
C ILE A 689 2.95 5.00 29.84
N SER A 690 1.87 4.96 29.05
CA SER A 690 1.13 6.16 28.68
C SER A 690 0.72 6.95 29.93
N ASN A 691 0.13 6.31 30.94
CA ASN A 691 -0.34 6.96 32.15
C ASN A 691 0.76 7.64 32.98
N LYS A 692 2.02 7.24 32.83
CA LYS A 692 3.18 7.93 33.43
C LYS A 692 3.55 9.23 32.68
N HIS A 693 3.08 9.40 31.44
CA HIS A 693 3.34 10.54 30.56
C HIS A 693 2.05 11.19 30.03
N LYS A 694 1.13 11.60 30.90
CA LYS A 694 -0.22 12.10 30.50
C LYS A 694 -0.22 13.38 29.65
N ASN A 695 0.85 14.16 29.71
CA ASN A 695 0.93 15.45 29.02
C ASN A 695 1.35 15.33 27.54
N LEU A 696 1.78 14.15 27.10
CA LEU A 696 2.24 13.92 25.74
C LEU A 696 1.15 13.21 24.92
N PRO A 697 0.88 13.67 23.69
CA PRO A 697 0.10 12.91 22.72
C PRO A 697 0.75 11.55 22.46
N VAL A 698 -0.08 10.52 22.31
CA VAL A 698 0.42 9.16 22.07
C VAL A 698 0.45 8.85 20.59
N VAL A 699 1.53 8.25 20.11
CA VAL A 699 1.70 7.81 18.73
C VAL A 699 1.93 6.31 18.68
N PHE A 700 1.23 5.60 17.79
CA PHE A 700 1.48 4.18 17.51
C PHE A 700 1.97 3.98 16.07
N SER A 701 3.09 3.27 15.90
CA SER A 701 3.61 2.94 14.58
C SER A 701 4.49 1.68 14.62
N GLY A 702 4.84 1.13 13.46
CA GLY A 702 5.49 -0.17 13.30
C GLY A 702 4.50 -1.29 12.93
N GLY A 703 5.05 -2.37 12.34
CA GLY A 703 4.27 -3.46 11.75
C GLY A 703 3.37 -4.22 12.72
N VAL A 704 3.64 -4.19 14.03
CA VAL A 704 2.81 -4.86 15.03
C VAL A 704 1.42 -4.21 15.13
N PHE A 705 1.31 -2.90 14.93
CA PHE A 705 0.02 -2.18 14.97
C PHE A 705 -0.87 -2.45 13.75
N GLN A 706 -0.44 -3.31 12.82
CA GLN A 706 -1.33 -3.89 11.80
C GLN A 706 -2.29 -4.95 12.38
N ASN A 707 -1.98 -5.48 13.57
CA ASN A 707 -2.87 -6.36 14.31
C ASN A 707 -4.17 -5.63 14.66
N LYS A 708 -5.28 -6.08 14.05
CA LYS A 708 -6.59 -5.44 14.17
C LYS A 708 -7.04 -5.38 15.61
N THR A 709 -6.97 -6.53 16.30
CA THR A 709 -7.46 -6.67 17.68
C THR A 709 -6.71 -5.75 18.63
N LEU A 710 -5.37 -5.73 18.56
CA LEU A 710 -4.54 -4.84 19.38
C LEU A 710 -4.95 -3.38 19.17
N LEU A 711 -5.06 -2.93 17.92
CA LEU A 711 -5.40 -1.55 17.60
C LEU A 711 -6.83 -1.18 18.03
N GLU A 712 -7.82 -2.07 17.86
CA GLU A 712 -9.20 -1.86 18.33
C GLU A 712 -9.26 -1.68 19.85
N LEU A 713 -8.55 -2.53 20.60
CA LEU A 713 -8.50 -2.44 22.06
C LEU A 713 -7.86 -1.14 22.53
N LEU A 714 -6.75 -0.73 21.91
CA LEU A 714 -6.09 0.54 22.22
C LEU A 714 -6.99 1.73 21.91
N ILE A 715 -7.60 1.79 20.73
CA ILE A 715 -8.53 2.86 20.34
C ILE A 715 -9.66 2.99 21.37
N LYS A 716 -10.27 1.87 21.78
CA LYS A 716 -11.33 1.86 22.79
C LYS A 716 -10.82 2.40 24.13
N LYS A 717 -9.69 1.88 24.62
CA LYS A 717 -9.11 2.28 25.92
C LYS A 717 -8.71 3.74 25.98
N PHE A 718 -8.06 4.27 24.94
CA PHE A 718 -7.68 5.68 24.92
C PHE A 718 -8.88 6.62 24.78
N LYS A 719 -9.92 6.22 24.01
CA LYS A 719 -11.19 6.95 23.97
C LYS A 719 -11.89 6.98 25.33
N GLU A 720 -11.96 5.85 26.03
CA GLU A 720 -12.50 5.75 27.40
C GLU A 720 -11.77 6.69 28.38
N GLN A 721 -10.45 6.86 28.22
CA GLN A 721 -9.63 7.75 29.05
C GLN A 721 -9.66 9.22 28.62
N GLY A 722 -10.32 9.56 27.50
CA GLY A 722 -10.28 10.91 26.93
C GLY A 722 -8.89 11.36 26.49
N ARG A 723 -8.01 10.40 26.17
CA ARG A 723 -6.60 10.66 25.85
C ARG A 723 -6.39 10.77 24.34
N VAL A 724 -5.62 11.78 23.93
CA VAL A 724 -5.29 12.02 22.52
C VAL A 724 -4.27 11.00 22.03
N PHE A 725 -4.54 10.40 20.87
CA PHE A 725 -3.67 9.44 20.21
C PHE A 725 -3.70 9.59 18.69
N TYR A 726 -2.62 9.14 18.04
CA TYR A 726 -2.44 9.17 16.59
C TYR A 726 -1.76 7.89 16.09
N PHE A 727 -2.04 7.52 14.86
CA PHE A 727 -1.36 6.47 14.09
C PHE A 727 -1.56 6.78 12.60
N ASN A 728 -0.84 6.09 11.71
CA ASN A 728 -0.99 6.35 10.28
C ASN A 728 -2.30 5.79 9.69
N ILE A 729 -2.99 6.60 8.89
CA ILE A 729 -4.22 6.26 8.14
C ILE A 729 -3.95 6.26 6.63
N ASP A 730 -3.36 7.35 6.12
CA ASP A 730 -3.11 7.56 4.70
C ASP A 730 -1.76 6.99 4.23
N VAL A 731 -0.84 6.81 5.16
CA VAL A 731 0.41 6.07 5.05
C VAL A 731 0.25 4.75 5.81
N PRO A 732 0.88 3.65 5.39
CA PRO A 732 0.88 2.43 6.21
C PRO A 732 1.73 2.60 7.47
N THR A 733 1.34 1.92 8.56
CA THR A 733 2.11 1.90 9.82
C THR A 733 3.35 1.00 9.76
N ASN A 734 3.51 0.21 8.71
CA ASN A 734 4.68 -0.65 8.49
C ASN A 734 5.78 0.10 7.73
N ASP A 735 6.80 -0.63 7.30
CA ASP A 735 7.98 -0.09 6.60
C ASP A 735 7.69 0.74 5.35
N GLU A 736 6.50 0.61 4.73
CA GLU A 736 6.08 1.50 3.64
C GLU A 736 6.02 2.98 4.08
N GLY A 737 5.83 3.25 5.37
CA GLY A 737 5.76 4.61 5.92
C GLY A 737 7.10 5.23 6.30
N ILE A 738 8.19 4.44 6.37
CA ILE A 738 9.50 4.92 6.85
C ILE A 738 10.03 6.06 5.98
N SER A 739 9.82 6.01 4.67
CA SER A 739 10.29 7.06 3.75
C SER A 739 9.62 8.42 4.02
N ILE A 740 8.38 8.45 4.52
CA ILE A 740 7.73 9.70 4.96
C ILE A 740 8.35 10.22 6.26
N GLY A 741 8.59 9.34 7.24
CA GLY A 741 9.24 9.75 8.49
C GLY A 741 10.65 10.31 8.28
N GLN A 742 11.43 9.65 7.42
CA GLN A 742 12.74 10.12 6.99
C GLN A 742 12.67 11.49 6.29
N LEU A 743 11.65 11.77 5.46
CA LEU A 743 11.43 13.12 4.91
C LEU A 743 11.10 14.14 5.99
N TYR A 744 10.22 13.79 6.93
CA TYR A 744 9.76 14.70 7.96
C TYR A 744 10.89 15.14 8.91
N TYR A 745 11.90 14.29 9.11
CA TYR A 745 13.14 14.66 9.79
C TYR A 745 13.86 15.87 9.14
N GLN A 746 13.70 16.09 7.84
CA GLN A 746 14.29 17.23 7.11
C GLN A 746 13.38 18.47 7.04
N TYR A 747 12.14 18.37 7.49
CA TYR A 747 11.27 19.53 7.63
C TYR A 747 11.82 20.43 8.73
N GLN A 748 12.00 21.74 8.50
CA GLN A 748 12.57 22.66 9.49
C GLN A 748 11.75 23.94 9.60
#